data_AF-A0A1V6AM74-F1
#
_entry.id   AF-A0A1V6AM74-F1
#
_cell.length_a   1.000
_cell.length_b   1.000
_cell.length_c   1.000
_cell.angle_alpha   90.00
_cell.angle_beta   90.00
_cell.angle_gamma   90.00
#
_symmetry.space_group_name_H-M   'P 1'
#
loop_
_entity.id
_entity.type
_entity.pdbx_description
1 polymer ?
#
loop_
_entity_poly.entity_id
_entity_poly.type
_entity_poly.pdbx_seq_one_letter_code
_entity_poly.pdbx_strand_id
1 'polypeptide(L)'
;MNLISYELRKTFFNKTTVIFLVCLVIINMLTLYIQERINFEFDADISSIRKIDYKLMSMDELQAVTYLNEHIIIHTIAYMNQQSSINSLEKQYPDYNIIELLSRYNQGNYDSYTGIIHKDLSIFRHKLMEVESVYSYDEYMKSINNRASQLNQSPLFSDTPFTIRNATKTADDYNNLNVSDIRFNSSNGVICATGNSITPMLLCVSSIFICIQIFVRDRDNNNIELLKTMKRGRKFLMSSKMISMVCLVSVCVIVTVLSSYIISLFIYGFGDISMPIQSVYGLKSSIFGISVSLYLILHMLLTVLAMIFIASVIMLIFVSVHDSLIGISVFLGFMGISFILNRVISSISFFNVFKYINAYYFLNTSKIVSDYLNINLLNYPVSLYPLFYITVLFGTASVFYICINIFEKQKAKIYSKSGVFRFKKVKIIPKAGIFKYEVYKSLIINPALIILLIFFIFQIVTVRPLEPIEMLTKKEFIHMKYIDVLEGPISSSKSEFLEENLLDVRKMQREDIYDSYADQIEVIMSIIAHDKRLHNIYESTDDLNIKQNISFIYEKGYKEFFTDGSTTRLTALYVSILIVLCMSDIFANEIKNNTYDVITYTVYGRKRTFWYKQIITLIISLTVLGAVYIPYIHKFMKESGFNCLNAPMACITDFANIPLNISILEYFICLFLSKFIGVLMIATFINLISHMTGETVVTASISLFIFVVPAFLSFSGVNILSDLFMNVFLYGNKLISYDDALLMQGLIIIIVCILVFIVLYFKFNKEKLRFCFNKKTY
;
A
#
# COMPACT_ATOMS: atom_id res chain seq x y z
N MET A 1 8.63 -44.98 -7.44
CA MET A 1 8.85 -43.63 -6.89
C MET A 1 7.52 -42.91 -6.75
N ASN A 2 7.22 -42.36 -5.57
CA ASN A 2 6.00 -41.59 -5.35
C ASN A 2 6.18 -40.19 -5.98
N LEU A 3 5.35 -39.82 -6.97
CA LEU A 3 5.52 -38.56 -7.72
C LEU A 3 5.33 -37.35 -6.81
N ILE A 4 4.43 -37.47 -5.83
CA ILE A 4 4.16 -36.43 -4.83
C ILE A 4 5.42 -36.12 -4.03
N SER A 5 6.13 -37.14 -3.53
CA SER A 5 7.37 -36.93 -2.78
C SER A 5 8.47 -36.30 -3.63
N TYR A 6 8.50 -36.58 -4.93
CA TYR A 6 9.46 -35.97 -5.84
C TYR A 6 9.16 -34.50 -6.10
N GLU A 7 7.90 -34.14 -6.40
CA GLU A 7 7.49 -32.74 -6.59
C GLU A 7 7.71 -31.92 -5.31
N LEU A 8 7.40 -32.49 -4.13
CA LEU A 8 7.71 -31.85 -2.84
C LEU A 8 9.22 -31.64 -2.68
N ARG A 9 10.04 -32.67 -2.91
CA ARG A 9 11.50 -32.54 -2.76
C ARG A 9 12.07 -31.50 -3.74
N LYS A 10 11.60 -31.51 -4.99
CA LYS A 10 12.02 -30.58 -6.04
C LYS A 10 11.70 -29.13 -5.68
N THR A 11 10.58 -28.89 -5.03
CA THR A 11 10.09 -27.53 -4.73
C THR A 11 10.65 -26.98 -3.42
N PHE A 12 10.63 -27.79 -2.35
CA PHE A 12 11.09 -27.39 -1.02
C PHE A 12 12.62 -27.24 -0.93
N PHE A 13 13.39 -28.16 -1.51
CA PHE A 13 14.86 -28.13 -1.41
C PHE A 13 15.54 -27.35 -2.53
N ASN A 14 14.77 -26.63 -3.35
CA ASN A 14 15.34 -25.75 -4.35
C ASN A 14 15.95 -24.52 -3.66
N LYS A 15 17.23 -24.24 -3.93
CA LYS A 15 17.96 -23.11 -3.34
C LYS A 15 17.21 -21.79 -3.51
N THR A 16 16.57 -21.58 -4.67
CA THR A 16 15.79 -20.35 -4.92
C THR A 16 14.57 -20.22 -4.00
N THR A 17 13.91 -21.33 -3.68
CA THR A 17 12.73 -21.34 -2.79
C THR A 17 13.14 -21.06 -1.35
N VAL A 18 14.24 -21.67 -0.88
CA VAL A 18 14.75 -21.46 0.48
C VAL A 18 15.19 -20.01 0.68
N ILE A 19 15.95 -19.46 -0.26
CA ILE A 19 16.37 -18.05 -0.22
C ILE A 19 15.14 -17.14 -0.23
N PHE A 20 14.14 -17.42 -1.08
CA PHE A 20 12.91 -16.66 -1.13
C PHE A 20 12.16 -16.67 0.21
N LEU A 21 12.02 -17.81 0.87
CA LEU A 21 11.36 -17.92 2.19
C LEU A 21 12.10 -17.11 3.27
N VAL A 22 13.43 -17.17 3.29
CA VAL A 22 14.23 -16.38 4.25
C VAL A 22 14.04 -14.89 4.01
N CYS A 23 14.13 -14.44 2.75
CA CYS A 23 13.88 -13.04 2.40
C CYS A 23 12.46 -12.60 2.75
N LEU A 24 11.46 -13.44 2.50
CA LEU A 24 10.05 -13.16 2.80
C LEU A 24 9.86 -12.89 4.30
N VAL A 25 10.44 -13.73 5.16
CA VAL A 25 10.37 -13.56 6.62
C VAL A 25 11.07 -12.28 7.04
N ILE A 26 12.30 -12.04 6.58
CA ILE A 26 13.06 -10.83 6.94
C ILE A 26 12.31 -9.57 6.52
N ILE A 27 11.80 -9.52 5.29
CA ILE A 27 11.02 -8.39 4.78
C ILE A 27 9.76 -8.20 5.62
N ASN A 28 9.02 -9.27 5.91
CA ASN A 28 7.80 -9.18 6.71
C ASN A 28 8.08 -8.62 8.12
N MET A 29 9.09 -9.17 8.81
CA MET A 29 9.50 -8.72 10.15
C MET A 29 9.91 -7.25 10.15
N LEU A 30 10.74 -6.84 9.20
CA LEU A 30 11.19 -5.44 9.05
C LEU A 30 10.01 -4.52 8.75
N THR A 31 9.17 -4.86 7.79
CA THR A 31 8.01 -4.03 7.41
C THR A 31 7.04 -3.84 8.56
N LEU A 32 6.73 -4.89 9.32
CA LEU A 32 5.87 -4.79 10.49
C LEU A 32 6.50 -3.90 11.56
N TYR A 33 7.77 -4.12 11.89
CA TYR A 33 8.47 -3.33 12.90
C TYR A 33 8.52 -1.84 12.56
N ILE A 34 8.81 -1.54 11.29
CA ILE A 34 8.89 -0.16 10.79
C ILE A 34 7.50 0.47 10.75
N GLN A 35 6.50 -0.23 10.24
CA GLN A 35 5.12 0.26 10.17
C GLN A 35 4.59 0.61 11.56
N GLU A 36 4.80 -0.24 12.55
CA GLU A 36 4.40 0.05 13.93
C GLU A 36 5.15 1.23 14.53
N ARG A 37 6.43 1.44 14.17
CA ARG A 37 7.17 2.63 14.61
C ARG A 37 6.67 3.93 13.99
N ILE A 38 6.20 3.91 12.75
CA ILE A 38 5.77 5.11 12.02
C ILE A 38 4.30 5.45 12.29
N ASN A 39 3.44 4.43 12.30
CA ASN A 39 2.02 4.60 12.63
C ASN A 39 1.79 4.78 14.14
N PHE A 40 2.87 4.96 14.91
CA PHE A 40 2.78 5.14 16.35
C PHE A 40 2.18 6.50 16.66
N GLU A 41 0.84 6.55 16.79
CA GLU A 41 0.02 7.77 16.90
C GLU A 41 0.42 8.73 18.03
N PHE A 42 1.22 8.26 18.99
CA PHE A 42 1.56 9.02 20.19
C PHE A 42 3.02 9.47 20.25
N ASP A 43 3.85 9.10 19.25
CA ASP A 43 5.28 9.42 19.20
C ASP A 43 6.00 9.02 20.53
N ALA A 44 5.46 8.00 21.19
CA ALA A 44 5.84 7.52 22.52
C ALA A 44 6.66 6.23 22.41
N ASP A 45 7.52 6.00 23.40
CA ASP A 45 8.30 4.76 23.41
C ASP A 45 7.39 3.55 23.63
N ILE A 46 7.51 2.54 22.76
CA ILE A 46 6.82 1.24 22.85
C ILE A 46 6.92 0.64 24.27
N SER A 47 8.05 0.86 24.95
CA SER A 47 8.27 0.37 26.32
C SER A 47 7.31 0.99 27.35
N SER A 48 6.91 2.24 27.16
CA SER A 48 6.01 2.99 28.04
C SER A 48 4.61 2.36 28.03
N ILE A 49 4.15 1.93 26.87
CA ILE A 49 2.83 1.32 26.70
C ILE A 49 2.77 -0.05 27.35
N ARG A 50 3.81 -0.86 27.21
CA ARG A 50 3.88 -2.15 27.91
C ARG A 50 3.76 -1.96 29.41
N LYS A 51 4.45 -0.98 29.98
CA LYS A 51 4.40 -0.70 31.42
C LYS A 51 2.99 -0.29 31.87
N ILE A 52 2.33 0.58 31.11
CA ILE A 52 0.94 1.00 31.41
C ILE A 52 0.00 -0.19 31.30
N ASP A 53 0.09 -1.00 30.24
CA ASP A 53 -0.75 -2.19 30.06
C ASP A 53 -0.60 -3.17 31.22
N TYR A 54 0.64 -3.50 31.61
CA TYR A 54 0.88 -4.39 32.76
C TYR A 54 0.31 -3.84 34.07
N LYS A 55 0.37 -2.52 34.28
CA LYS A 55 -0.20 -1.87 35.46
C LYS A 55 -1.73 -1.96 35.45
N LEU A 56 -2.37 -1.61 34.33
CA LEU A 56 -3.82 -1.64 34.16
C LEU A 56 -4.40 -3.06 34.24
N MET A 57 -3.69 -4.07 33.71
CA MET A 57 -4.13 -5.49 33.82
C MET A 57 -4.21 -6.00 35.26
N SER A 58 -3.54 -5.35 36.21
CA SER A 58 -3.61 -5.70 37.63
C SER A 58 -4.73 -4.99 38.40
N MET A 59 -5.41 -4.03 37.76
CA MET A 59 -6.45 -3.19 38.35
C MET A 59 -7.84 -3.71 37.98
N ASP A 60 -8.80 -3.48 38.87
CA ASP A 60 -10.23 -3.65 38.55
C ASP A 60 -10.77 -2.41 37.79
N GLU A 61 -11.98 -2.49 37.22
CA GLU A 61 -12.59 -1.43 36.39
C GLU A 61 -12.51 -0.05 37.06
N LEU A 62 -13.06 0.05 38.28
CA LEU A 62 -13.11 1.32 39.03
C LEU A 62 -11.68 1.85 39.27
N GLN A 63 -10.75 0.98 39.64
CA GLN A 63 -9.37 1.36 39.91
C GLN A 63 -8.67 1.86 38.65
N ALA A 64 -8.86 1.18 37.51
CA ALA A 64 -8.27 1.55 36.24
C ALA A 64 -8.81 2.89 35.73
N VAL A 65 -10.14 3.09 35.79
CA VAL A 65 -10.80 4.33 35.36
C VAL A 65 -10.39 5.51 36.24
N THR A 66 -10.38 5.34 37.56
CA THR A 66 -9.94 6.39 38.49
C THR A 66 -8.47 6.74 38.26
N TYR A 67 -7.59 5.73 38.16
CA TYR A 67 -6.16 5.94 37.87
C TYR A 67 -5.92 6.73 36.58
N LEU A 68 -6.62 6.36 35.49
CA LEU A 68 -6.47 7.05 34.20
C LEU A 68 -7.00 8.48 34.24
N ASN A 69 -8.16 8.71 34.86
CA ASN A 69 -8.74 10.05 34.99
C ASN A 69 -7.89 10.97 35.87
N GLU A 70 -7.38 10.49 37.01
CA GLU A 70 -6.46 11.26 37.85
C GLU A 70 -5.23 11.71 37.06
N HIS A 71 -4.62 10.81 36.27
CA HIS A 71 -3.45 11.13 35.47
C HIS A 71 -3.76 12.04 34.28
N ILE A 72 -4.94 11.91 33.65
CA ILE A 72 -5.41 12.85 32.62
C ILE A 72 -5.56 14.25 33.20
N ILE A 73 -6.17 14.38 34.38
CA ILE A 73 -6.36 15.68 35.05
C ILE A 73 -4.99 16.28 35.40
N ILE A 74 -4.09 15.52 36.03
CA ILE A 74 -2.73 15.97 36.39
C ILE A 74 -1.97 16.48 35.15
N HIS A 75 -1.97 15.70 34.06
CA HIS A 75 -1.25 16.09 32.84
C HIS A 75 -1.93 17.25 32.10
N THR A 76 -3.25 17.41 32.24
CA THR A 76 -3.96 18.57 31.69
C THR A 76 -3.63 19.85 32.47
N ILE A 77 -3.54 19.79 33.79
CA ILE A 77 -3.08 20.90 34.64
C ILE A 77 -1.66 21.33 34.22
N ALA A 78 -0.78 20.35 34.02
CA ALA A 78 0.59 20.57 33.59
C ALA A 78 0.69 21.22 32.20
N TYR A 79 -0.21 20.87 31.28
CA TYR A 79 -0.25 21.42 29.93
C TYR A 79 -0.79 22.85 29.86
N MET A 80 -1.78 23.20 30.69
CA MET A 80 -2.53 24.46 30.56
C MET A 80 -1.96 25.68 31.32
N ASN A 81 -0.90 25.53 32.12
CA ASN A 81 -0.30 26.56 33.00
C ASN A 81 -1.31 27.24 33.98
N GLN A 82 -1.10 27.01 35.29
CA GLN A 82 -2.07 27.26 36.38
C GLN A 82 -2.60 28.71 36.49
N GLN A 83 -3.94 28.87 36.45
CA GLN A 83 -4.83 29.28 37.57
C GLN A 83 -6.29 29.46 37.09
N SER A 84 -6.49 29.74 35.79
CA SER A 84 -7.80 29.95 35.15
C SER A 84 -8.59 28.68 34.82
N SER A 85 -7.98 27.50 34.98
CA SER A 85 -8.50 26.19 34.55
C SER A 85 -9.01 25.28 35.68
N ILE A 86 -8.84 25.66 36.95
CA ILE A 86 -9.32 24.83 38.08
C ILE A 86 -10.85 24.77 38.07
N ASN A 87 -11.52 25.92 37.91
CA ASN A 87 -12.99 26.00 37.87
C ASN A 87 -13.60 25.24 36.66
N SER A 88 -12.88 25.08 35.55
CA SER A 88 -13.35 24.31 34.40
C SER A 88 -13.13 22.81 34.60
N LEU A 89 -12.00 22.41 35.18
CA LEU A 89 -11.73 21.01 35.53
C LEU A 89 -12.65 20.51 36.64
N GLU A 90 -12.96 21.32 37.65
CA GLU A 90 -13.95 20.98 38.69
C GLU A 90 -15.36 20.80 38.11
N LYS A 91 -15.72 21.55 37.05
CA LYS A 91 -16.99 21.33 36.34
C LYS A 91 -16.98 20.07 35.48
N GLN A 92 -15.85 19.76 34.85
CA GLN A 92 -15.72 18.61 33.95
C GLN A 92 -15.56 17.28 34.70
N TYR A 93 -14.90 17.31 35.86
CA TYR A 93 -14.61 16.16 36.71
C TYR A 93 -15.07 16.42 38.16
N PRO A 94 -16.39 16.52 38.39
CA PRO A 94 -16.95 16.89 39.70
C PRO A 94 -16.66 15.86 40.80
N ASP A 95 -16.41 14.61 40.41
CA ASP A 95 -16.14 13.50 41.34
C ASP A 95 -14.69 13.45 41.82
N TYR A 96 -13.80 14.31 41.31
CA TYR A 96 -12.37 14.29 41.61
C TYR A 96 -11.92 15.53 42.38
N ASN A 97 -11.09 15.34 43.41
CA ASN A 97 -10.52 16.44 44.18
C ASN A 97 -9.35 17.10 43.43
N ILE A 98 -9.67 18.10 42.61
CA ILE A 98 -8.71 18.78 41.73
C ILE A 98 -7.59 19.46 42.52
N ILE A 99 -7.89 20.00 43.71
CA ILE A 99 -6.90 20.66 44.58
C ILE A 99 -5.85 19.66 45.08
N GLU A 100 -6.29 18.45 45.46
CA GLU A 100 -5.38 17.37 45.85
C GLU A 100 -4.49 16.93 44.68
N LEU A 101 -5.07 16.73 43.50
CA LEU A 101 -4.32 16.33 42.30
C LEU A 101 -3.30 17.41 41.87
N LEU A 102 -3.63 18.68 42.02
CA LEU A 102 -2.71 19.80 41.81
C LEU A 102 -1.56 19.77 42.83
N SER A 103 -1.84 19.43 44.09
CA SER A 103 -0.79 19.25 45.10
C SER A 103 0.14 18.07 44.77
N ARG A 104 -0.40 16.94 44.28
CA ARG A 104 0.38 15.78 43.83
C ARG A 104 1.27 16.15 42.65
N TYR A 105 0.76 16.91 41.69
CA TYR A 105 1.55 17.44 40.57
C TYR A 105 2.71 18.32 41.06
N ASN A 106 2.44 19.31 41.92
CA ASN A 106 3.47 20.22 42.45
C ASN A 106 4.54 19.50 43.27
N GLN A 107 4.21 18.36 43.89
CA GLN A 107 5.14 17.49 44.62
C GLN A 107 5.90 16.51 43.71
N GLY A 108 5.58 16.45 42.42
CA GLY A 108 6.15 15.47 41.48
C GLY A 108 5.67 14.03 41.71
N ASN A 109 4.56 13.85 42.44
CA ASN A 109 4.01 12.55 42.78
C ASN A 109 2.96 12.09 41.76
N TYR A 110 3.41 11.77 40.54
CA TYR A 110 2.59 11.23 39.46
C TYR A 110 3.42 10.33 38.55
N ASP A 111 2.78 9.37 37.87
CA ASP A 111 3.51 8.52 36.92
C ASP A 111 3.68 9.25 35.59
N SER A 112 4.93 9.44 35.17
CA SER A 112 5.29 9.83 33.81
C SER A 112 5.97 8.65 33.11
N TYR A 113 5.52 8.37 31.89
CA TYR A 113 6.00 7.21 31.13
C TYR A 113 6.88 7.58 29.95
N THR A 114 6.67 8.75 29.35
CA THR A 114 7.46 9.25 28.21
C THR A 114 8.36 10.44 28.58
N GLY A 115 8.15 11.06 29.75
CA GLY A 115 8.81 12.30 30.13
C GLY A 115 8.29 13.54 29.39
N ILE A 116 7.30 13.39 28.50
CA ILE A 116 6.69 14.49 27.74
C ILE A 116 5.19 14.52 28.07
N ILE A 117 4.75 15.60 28.71
CA ILE A 117 3.38 15.74 29.27
C ILE A 117 2.29 15.47 28.23
N HIS A 118 2.39 16.06 27.03
CA HIS A 118 1.35 15.93 26.01
C HIS A 118 1.28 14.50 25.42
N LYS A 119 2.41 13.77 25.40
CA LYS A 119 2.45 12.37 24.96
C LYS A 119 1.86 11.44 26.00
N ASP A 120 2.20 11.65 27.27
CA ASP A 120 1.57 10.90 28.37
C ASP A 120 0.06 11.15 28.42
N LEU A 121 -0.39 12.40 28.24
CA LEU A 121 -1.82 12.76 28.19
C LEU A 121 -2.58 12.02 27.08
N SER A 122 -2.02 11.96 25.86
CA SER A 122 -2.67 11.27 24.74
C SER A 122 -2.73 9.76 24.95
N ILE A 123 -1.67 9.15 25.52
CA ILE A 123 -1.66 7.74 25.89
C ILE A 123 -2.72 7.43 26.94
N PHE A 124 -2.82 8.22 28.02
CA PHE A 124 -3.82 7.98 29.07
C PHE A 124 -5.25 8.09 28.54
N ARG A 125 -5.53 9.09 27.68
CA ARG A 125 -6.84 9.21 27.03
C ARG A 125 -7.17 8.01 26.15
N HIS A 126 -6.22 7.54 25.35
CA HIS A 126 -6.41 6.34 24.54
C HIS A 126 -6.65 5.10 25.41
N LYS A 127 -5.88 4.92 26.47
CA LYS A 127 -6.04 3.79 27.40
C LYS A 127 -7.37 3.85 28.16
N LEU A 128 -7.88 5.04 28.47
CA LEU A 128 -9.22 5.20 29.04
C LEU A 128 -10.28 4.70 28.06
N MET A 129 -10.18 5.06 26.78
CA MET A 129 -11.08 4.54 25.74
C MET A 129 -10.99 3.01 25.59
N GLU A 130 -9.79 2.43 25.70
CA GLU A 130 -9.61 0.97 25.68
C GLU A 130 -10.32 0.30 26.87
N VAL A 131 -10.08 0.79 28.08
CA VAL A 131 -10.67 0.29 29.33
C VAL A 131 -12.20 0.39 29.28
N GLU A 132 -12.73 1.58 28.99
CA GLU A 132 -14.18 1.81 28.91
C GLU A 132 -14.84 0.94 27.83
N SER A 133 -14.18 0.74 26.68
CA SER A 133 -14.71 -0.13 25.63
C SER A 133 -14.79 -1.60 26.03
N VAL A 134 -13.92 -2.07 26.92
CA VAL A 134 -13.93 -3.46 27.41
C VAL A 134 -15.03 -3.64 28.47
N TYR A 135 -15.12 -2.73 29.44
CA TYR A 135 -16.09 -2.84 30.53
C TYR A 135 -17.53 -2.47 30.13
N SER A 136 -17.73 -1.68 29.07
CA SER A 136 -19.06 -1.42 28.48
C SER A 136 -19.64 -2.58 27.65
N TYR A 137 -19.07 -3.78 27.72
CA TYR A 137 -19.52 -4.93 26.93
C TYR A 137 -20.98 -5.33 27.22
N ASP A 138 -21.39 -5.31 28.49
CA ASP A 138 -22.77 -5.63 28.87
C ASP A 138 -23.78 -4.61 28.32
N GLU A 139 -23.40 -3.33 28.28
CA GLU A 139 -24.19 -2.28 27.65
C GLU A 139 -24.28 -2.46 26.15
N TYR A 140 -23.16 -2.86 25.52
CA TYR A 140 -23.13 -3.21 24.11
C TYR A 140 -24.10 -4.38 23.80
N MET A 141 -24.12 -5.45 24.62
CA MET A 141 -25.07 -6.56 24.48
C MET A 141 -26.54 -6.10 24.63
N LYS A 142 -26.83 -5.27 25.64
CA LYS A 142 -28.17 -4.68 25.82
C LYS A 142 -28.58 -3.82 24.62
N SER A 143 -27.65 -3.05 24.05
CA SER A 143 -27.93 -2.19 22.89
C SER A 143 -28.33 -2.99 21.64
N ILE A 144 -27.74 -4.17 21.43
CA ILE A 144 -28.08 -5.07 20.32
C ILE A 144 -29.50 -5.61 20.48
N ASN A 145 -29.83 -6.08 21.68
CA ASN A 145 -31.17 -6.60 22.00
C ASN A 145 -32.23 -5.50 21.86
N ASN A 146 -31.98 -4.31 22.41
CA ASN A 146 -32.88 -3.16 22.30
C ASN A 146 -33.11 -2.76 20.84
N ARG A 147 -32.05 -2.73 20.02
CA ARG A 147 -32.16 -2.43 18.58
C ARG A 147 -33.01 -3.46 17.84
N ALA A 148 -32.87 -4.75 18.15
CA ALA A 148 -33.69 -5.80 17.57
C ALA A 148 -35.17 -5.65 17.97
N SER A 149 -35.45 -5.37 19.24
CA SER A 149 -36.82 -5.11 19.72
C SER A 149 -37.46 -3.88 19.08
N GLN A 150 -36.72 -2.77 18.97
CA GLN A 150 -37.21 -1.53 18.35
C GLN A 150 -37.60 -1.73 16.88
N LEU A 151 -36.76 -2.44 16.11
CA LEU A 151 -37.02 -2.74 14.69
C LEU A 151 -38.21 -3.69 14.50
N ASN A 152 -38.49 -4.57 15.46
CA ASN A 152 -39.66 -5.45 15.42
C ASN A 152 -40.96 -4.72 15.77
N GLN A 153 -40.92 -3.69 16.61
CA GLN A 153 -42.10 -3.03 17.15
C GLN A 153 -42.67 -1.93 16.23
N SER A 154 -41.88 -1.37 15.32
CA SER A 154 -42.32 -0.25 14.50
C SER A 154 -41.82 -0.35 13.04
N PRO A 155 -42.74 -0.53 12.07
CA PRO A 155 -42.42 -0.55 10.64
C PRO A 155 -41.77 0.75 10.12
N LEU A 156 -41.94 1.86 10.85
CA LEU A 156 -41.37 3.18 10.53
C LEU A 156 -39.84 3.21 10.61
N PHE A 157 -39.21 2.30 11.35
CA PHE A 157 -37.74 2.25 11.50
C PHE A 157 -37.08 1.18 10.62
N SER A 158 -37.82 0.55 9.71
CA SER A 158 -37.32 -0.53 8.86
C SER A 158 -37.54 -0.27 7.37
N ASP A 159 -36.46 -0.03 6.63
CA ASP A 159 -36.53 0.19 5.17
C ASP A 159 -36.70 -1.12 4.37
N THR A 160 -36.32 -2.28 4.92
CA THR A 160 -36.38 -3.58 4.22
C THR A 160 -36.65 -4.77 5.15
N PRO A 161 -37.26 -5.86 4.64
CA PRO A 161 -37.42 -7.13 5.38
C PRO A 161 -36.09 -7.74 5.84
N PHE A 162 -35.01 -7.49 5.10
CA PHE A 162 -33.67 -7.93 5.49
C PHE A 162 -33.20 -7.27 6.79
N THR A 163 -33.44 -5.96 6.97
CA THR A 163 -33.00 -5.21 8.16
C THR A 163 -33.57 -5.80 9.45
N ILE A 164 -34.87 -6.12 9.45
CA ILE A 164 -35.54 -6.73 10.61
C ILE A 164 -34.93 -8.10 10.91
N ARG A 165 -34.92 -9.01 9.91
CA ARG A 165 -34.39 -10.38 10.07
C ARG A 165 -32.92 -10.37 10.49
N ASN A 166 -32.13 -9.43 9.99
CA ASN A 166 -30.73 -9.30 10.34
C ASN A 166 -30.57 -8.90 11.81
N ALA A 167 -31.33 -7.91 12.27
CA ALA A 167 -31.28 -7.48 13.66
C ALA A 167 -31.72 -8.58 14.63
N THR A 168 -32.80 -9.32 14.31
CA THR A 168 -33.23 -10.46 15.13
C THR A 168 -32.18 -11.55 15.20
N LYS A 169 -31.64 -11.97 14.06
CA LYS A 169 -30.58 -12.99 14.02
C LYS A 169 -29.32 -12.54 14.76
N THR A 170 -28.96 -11.25 14.64
CA THR A 170 -27.83 -10.69 15.37
C THR A 170 -28.03 -10.85 16.87
N ALA A 171 -29.20 -10.43 17.39
CA ALA A 171 -29.53 -10.60 18.80
C ALA A 171 -29.50 -12.07 19.23
N ASP A 172 -30.08 -12.97 18.44
CA ASP A 172 -30.08 -14.42 18.73
C ASP A 172 -28.65 -14.99 18.80
N ASP A 173 -27.77 -14.65 17.84
CA ASP A 173 -26.39 -15.12 17.81
C ASP A 173 -25.58 -14.62 19.03
N TYR A 174 -25.78 -13.38 19.47
CA TYR A 174 -25.13 -12.82 20.66
C TYR A 174 -25.71 -13.37 21.97
N ASN A 175 -27.02 -13.61 22.05
CA ASN A 175 -27.63 -14.18 23.26
C ASN A 175 -27.19 -15.62 23.52
N ASN A 176 -26.79 -16.35 22.47
CA ASN A 176 -26.19 -17.68 22.59
C ASN A 176 -24.71 -17.65 23.00
N LEU A 177 -24.09 -16.46 23.06
CA LEU A 177 -22.69 -16.28 23.38
C LEU A 177 -22.50 -16.23 24.90
N ASN A 178 -21.97 -17.32 25.48
CA ASN A 178 -21.58 -17.35 26.89
C ASN A 178 -20.11 -16.93 27.02
N VAL A 179 -19.87 -15.65 27.33
CA VAL A 179 -18.52 -15.12 27.66
C VAL A 179 -18.52 -14.68 29.12
N SER A 180 -17.60 -15.22 29.91
CA SER A 180 -17.33 -14.77 31.28
C SER A 180 -15.95 -14.12 31.37
N ASP A 181 -15.71 -13.40 32.47
CA ASP A 181 -14.37 -12.90 32.84
C ASP A 181 -13.76 -11.86 31.87
N ILE A 182 -14.59 -11.01 31.27
CA ILE A 182 -14.12 -9.89 30.45
C ILE A 182 -13.45 -8.85 31.35
N ARG A 183 -12.16 -8.59 31.11
CA ARG A 183 -11.33 -7.64 31.87
C ARG A 183 -10.34 -6.98 30.93
N PHE A 184 -9.79 -5.83 31.31
CA PHE A 184 -8.80 -5.15 30.49
C PHE A 184 -7.58 -6.07 30.20
N ASN A 185 -7.21 -6.16 28.92
CA ASN A 185 -6.06 -6.92 28.45
C ASN A 185 -5.24 -6.10 27.44
N SER A 186 -3.94 -6.40 27.33
CA SER A 186 -3.08 -5.72 26.35
C SER A 186 -3.55 -6.04 24.92
N SER A 187 -4.07 -5.02 24.25
CA SER A 187 -4.76 -5.19 22.97
C SER A 187 -3.83 -5.00 21.77
N ASN A 188 -2.85 -4.09 21.91
CA ASN A 188 -1.98 -3.68 20.81
C ASN A 188 -1.17 -4.83 20.21
N GLY A 189 -0.71 -5.78 21.02
CA GLY A 189 -0.01 -6.96 20.50
C GLY A 189 -0.90 -7.83 19.61
N VAL A 190 -2.11 -8.14 20.07
CA VAL A 190 -3.03 -8.99 19.29
C VAL A 190 -3.43 -8.28 17.99
N ILE A 191 -3.76 -6.99 18.06
CA ILE A 191 -4.13 -6.18 16.90
C ILE A 191 -2.96 -6.04 15.92
N CYS A 192 -1.73 -5.78 16.39
CA CYS A 192 -0.55 -5.70 15.54
C CYS A 192 -0.27 -7.04 14.83
N ALA A 193 -0.44 -8.17 15.54
CA ALA A 193 -0.21 -9.50 15.01
C ALA A 193 -1.18 -9.89 13.88
N THR A 194 -2.45 -9.48 13.96
CA THR A 194 -3.50 -9.92 13.02
C THR A 194 -4.03 -8.81 12.10
N GLY A 195 -3.75 -7.55 12.41
CA GLY A 195 -4.22 -6.37 11.68
C GLY A 195 -3.28 -5.88 10.58
N ASN A 196 -2.12 -6.49 10.40
CA ASN A 196 -1.13 -6.05 9.41
C ASN A 196 -1.62 -6.23 7.97
N SER A 197 -1.75 -5.12 7.23
CA SER A 197 -2.14 -5.11 5.82
C SER A 197 -1.04 -5.53 4.84
N ILE A 198 0.23 -5.51 5.25
CA ILE A 198 1.39 -5.88 4.41
C ILE A 198 1.54 -7.40 4.30
N THR A 199 1.36 -8.14 5.40
CA THR A 199 1.54 -9.61 5.42
C THR A 199 0.73 -10.31 4.32
N PRO A 200 -0.58 -10.03 4.13
CA PRO A 200 -1.37 -10.66 3.07
C PRO A 200 -0.89 -10.31 1.64
N MET A 201 -0.37 -9.09 1.43
CA MET A 201 0.19 -8.69 0.14
C MET A 201 1.46 -9.48 -0.19
N LEU A 202 2.36 -9.63 0.78
CA LEU A 202 3.56 -10.46 0.65
C LEU A 202 3.19 -11.93 0.37
N LEU A 203 2.15 -12.45 1.05
CA LEU A 203 1.65 -13.79 0.80
C LEU A 203 1.07 -13.95 -0.61
N CYS A 204 0.37 -12.96 -1.16
CA CYS A 204 -0.06 -12.97 -2.57
C CYS A 204 1.12 -13.09 -3.54
N VAL A 205 2.18 -12.29 -3.34
CA VAL A 205 3.40 -12.36 -4.16
C VAL A 205 4.07 -13.73 -4.01
N SER A 206 4.11 -14.27 -2.79
CA SER A 206 4.64 -15.61 -2.53
C SER A 206 3.86 -16.71 -3.26
N SER A 207 2.53 -16.62 -3.33
CA SER A 207 1.69 -17.57 -4.05
C SER A 207 1.97 -17.53 -5.55
N ILE A 208 2.17 -16.35 -6.15
CA ILE A 208 2.58 -16.22 -7.55
C ILE A 208 3.93 -16.92 -7.77
N PHE A 209 4.93 -16.62 -6.93
CA PHE A 209 6.26 -17.23 -7.01
C PHE A 209 6.20 -18.77 -6.89
N ILE A 210 5.43 -19.30 -5.94
CA ILE A 210 5.25 -20.73 -5.74
C ILE A 210 4.64 -21.39 -6.98
N CYS A 211 3.58 -20.82 -7.54
CA CYS A 211 2.95 -21.35 -8.75
C CYS A 211 3.90 -21.32 -9.96
N ILE A 212 4.74 -20.28 -10.05
CA ILE A 212 5.78 -20.18 -11.05
C ILE A 212 6.80 -21.32 -10.92
N GLN A 213 7.34 -21.55 -9.72
CA GLN A 213 8.34 -22.60 -9.49
C GLN A 213 7.77 -24.00 -9.75
N ILE A 214 6.51 -24.23 -9.38
CA ILE A 214 5.87 -25.55 -9.49
C ILE A 214 5.49 -25.87 -10.94
N PHE A 215 4.96 -24.90 -11.68
CA PHE A 215 4.35 -25.15 -12.99
C PHE A 215 5.00 -24.38 -14.13
N VAL A 216 5.10 -23.05 -14.02
CA VAL A 216 5.57 -22.20 -15.12
C VAL A 216 7.00 -22.53 -15.51
N ARG A 217 7.88 -22.76 -14.53
CA ARG A 217 9.28 -23.13 -14.79
C ARG A 217 9.40 -24.42 -15.61
N ASP A 218 8.59 -25.43 -15.31
CA ASP A 218 8.58 -26.67 -16.07
C ASP A 218 7.99 -26.49 -17.46
N ARG A 219 7.00 -25.61 -17.61
CA ARG A 219 6.40 -25.27 -18.89
C ARG A 219 7.39 -24.53 -19.79
N ASP A 220 8.00 -23.49 -19.26
CA ASP A 220 8.87 -22.57 -19.99
C ASP A 220 10.17 -23.26 -20.43
N ASN A 221 10.61 -24.27 -19.68
CA ASN A 221 11.73 -25.16 -20.05
C ASN A 221 11.32 -26.33 -20.94
N ASN A 222 10.07 -26.37 -21.45
CA ASN A 222 9.49 -27.46 -22.24
C ASN A 222 9.48 -28.86 -21.57
N ASN A 223 9.80 -28.95 -20.28
CA ASN A 223 9.81 -30.20 -19.53
C ASN A 223 8.39 -30.80 -19.43
N ILE A 224 7.35 -29.97 -19.38
CA ILE A 224 5.96 -30.46 -19.30
C ILE A 224 5.60 -31.37 -20.48
N GLU A 225 6.08 -31.08 -21.67
CA GLU A 225 5.72 -31.85 -22.87
C GLU A 225 6.32 -33.25 -22.84
N LEU A 226 7.56 -33.38 -22.35
CA LEU A 226 8.19 -34.67 -22.06
C LEU A 226 7.47 -35.40 -20.92
N LEU A 227 7.19 -34.71 -19.81
CA LEU A 227 6.53 -35.33 -18.66
C LEU A 227 5.15 -35.89 -19.02
N LYS A 228 4.39 -35.22 -19.91
CA LYS A 228 3.06 -35.63 -20.37
C LYS A 228 3.04 -36.96 -21.15
N THR A 229 4.15 -37.40 -21.72
CA THR A 229 4.23 -38.68 -22.44
C THR A 229 4.46 -39.87 -21.50
N MET A 230 4.83 -39.63 -20.24
CA MET A 230 5.06 -40.68 -19.25
C MET A 230 3.74 -41.27 -18.72
N LYS A 231 3.77 -42.53 -18.24
CA LYS A 231 2.59 -43.30 -17.74
C LYS A 231 1.71 -42.55 -16.72
N ARG A 232 2.29 -41.67 -15.90
CA ARG A 232 1.60 -40.85 -14.89
C ARG A 232 1.73 -39.34 -15.15
N GLY A 233 2.03 -38.96 -16.39
CA GLY A 233 2.41 -37.62 -16.82
C GLY A 233 1.29 -36.58 -16.96
N ARG A 234 0.02 -36.99 -16.83
CA ARG A 234 -1.15 -36.12 -17.04
C ARG A 234 -1.86 -35.81 -15.73
N LYS A 235 -3.02 -36.44 -15.49
CA LYS A 235 -3.84 -36.24 -14.28
C LYS A 235 -3.03 -36.37 -12.99
N PHE A 236 -2.28 -37.47 -12.84
CA PHE A 236 -1.51 -37.73 -11.62
C PHE A 236 -0.36 -36.73 -11.40
N LEU A 237 0.30 -36.27 -12.47
CA LEU A 237 1.30 -35.20 -12.40
C LEU A 237 0.67 -33.89 -11.92
N MET A 238 -0.46 -33.51 -12.50
CA MET A 238 -1.15 -32.27 -12.12
C MET A 238 -1.63 -32.32 -10.66
N SER A 239 -2.22 -33.44 -10.24
CA SER A 239 -2.61 -33.65 -8.84
C SER A 239 -1.40 -33.57 -7.89
N SER A 240 -0.26 -34.15 -8.27
CA SER A 240 0.96 -34.08 -7.47
C SER A 240 1.49 -32.65 -7.33
N LYS A 241 1.44 -31.86 -8.41
CA LYS A 241 1.80 -30.43 -8.40
C LYS A 241 0.87 -29.60 -7.52
N MET A 242 -0.45 -29.85 -7.57
CA MET A 242 -1.42 -29.17 -6.72
C MET A 242 -1.22 -29.48 -5.24
N ILE A 243 -0.97 -30.75 -4.88
CA ILE A 243 -0.65 -31.13 -3.49
C ILE A 243 0.65 -30.45 -3.03
N SER A 244 1.68 -30.45 -3.88
CA SER A 244 2.93 -29.76 -3.58
C SER A 244 2.74 -28.25 -3.38
N MET A 245 1.85 -27.63 -4.16
CA MET A 245 1.48 -26.22 -4.01
C MET A 245 0.80 -25.97 -2.67
N VAL A 246 -0.20 -26.78 -2.30
CA VAL A 246 -0.88 -26.68 -1.00
C VAL A 246 0.12 -26.74 0.14
N CYS A 247 1.00 -27.76 0.16
CA CYS A 247 2.00 -27.89 1.22
C CYS A 247 2.93 -26.68 1.30
N LEU A 248 3.46 -26.20 0.16
CA LEU A 248 4.41 -25.09 0.14
C LEU A 248 3.74 -23.75 0.52
N VAL A 249 2.52 -23.50 0.05
CA VAL A 249 1.73 -22.32 0.44
C VAL A 249 1.43 -22.35 1.94
N SER A 250 1.00 -23.49 2.48
CA SER A 250 0.75 -23.62 3.93
C SER A 250 1.99 -23.31 4.75
N VAL A 251 3.15 -23.87 4.39
CA VAL A 251 4.42 -23.58 5.09
C VAL A 251 4.79 -22.11 4.98
N CYS A 252 4.64 -21.52 3.78
CA CYS A 252 4.92 -20.11 3.54
C CYS A 252 4.05 -19.20 4.41
N VAL A 253 2.74 -19.49 4.50
CA VAL A 253 1.79 -18.75 5.34
C VAL A 253 2.15 -18.90 6.81
N ILE A 254 2.34 -20.14 7.30
CA ILE A 254 2.65 -20.41 8.70
C ILE A 254 3.90 -19.66 9.14
N VAL A 255 4.99 -19.77 8.38
CA VAL A 255 6.27 -19.12 8.73
C VAL A 255 6.15 -17.59 8.69
N THR A 256 5.43 -17.03 7.71
CA THR A 256 5.26 -15.57 7.59
C THR A 256 4.35 -15.02 8.69
N VAL A 257 3.22 -15.67 8.98
CA VAL A 257 2.29 -15.25 10.04
C VAL A 257 2.93 -15.41 11.42
N LEU A 258 3.64 -16.51 11.67
CA LEU A 258 4.42 -16.68 12.92
C LEU A 258 5.46 -15.57 13.08
N SER A 259 6.10 -15.13 12.00
CA SER A 259 7.04 -14.02 12.06
C SER A 259 6.34 -12.73 12.54
N SER A 260 5.14 -12.42 12.03
CA SER A 260 4.33 -11.29 12.53
C SER A 260 3.99 -11.43 14.02
N TYR A 261 3.66 -12.64 14.47
CA TYR A 261 3.34 -12.91 15.88
C TYR A 261 4.55 -12.70 16.78
N ILE A 262 5.73 -13.15 16.35
CA ILE A 262 6.98 -12.99 17.09
C ILE A 262 7.33 -11.51 17.26
N ILE A 263 7.28 -10.70 16.19
CA ILE A 263 7.57 -9.27 16.32
C ILE A 263 6.53 -8.57 17.20
N SER A 264 5.25 -8.87 17.03
CA SER A 264 4.22 -8.27 17.86
C SER A 264 4.40 -8.59 19.34
N LEU A 265 4.77 -9.84 19.67
CA LEU A 265 5.11 -10.26 21.02
C LEU A 265 6.33 -9.49 21.56
N PHE A 266 7.34 -9.22 20.73
CA PHE A 266 8.51 -8.43 21.12
C PHE A 266 8.17 -6.94 21.34
N ILE A 267 7.33 -6.36 20.48
CA ILE A 267 6.95 -4.95 20.53
C ILE A 267 6.02 -4.70 21.73
N TYR A 268 4.85 -5.32 21.77
CA TYR A 268 3.83 -5.04 22.80
C TYR A 268 3.67 -6.18 23.82
N GLY A 269 3.80 -7.42 23.37
CA GLY A 269 3.35 -8.58 24.15
C GLY A 269 1.86 -8.85 23.96
N PHE A 270 1.39 -10.06 24.29
CA PHE A 270 -0.02 -10.46 24.09
C PHE A 270 -0.89 -10.38 25.35
N GLY A 271 -0.35 -9.87 26.46
CA GLY A 271 -1.05 -9.88 27.75
C GLY A 271 -1.42 -11.31 28.19
N ASP A 272 -2.61 -11.47 28.78
CA ASP A 272 -3.14 -12.77 29.17
C ASP A 272 -3.83 -13.45 27.97
N ILE A 273 -3.19 -14.49 27.46
CA ILE A 273 -3.64 -15.20 26.26
C ILE A 273 -4.85 -16.13 26.56
N SER A 274 -5.14 -16.38 27.84
CA SER A 274 -6.28 -17.21 28.26
C SER A 274 -7.62 -16.45 28.29
N MET A 275 -7.58 -15.12 28.36
CA MET A 275 -8.76 -14.26 28.37
C MET A 275 -9.59 -14.37 27.09
N PRO A 276 -10.91 -14.12 27.16
CA PRO A 276 -11.77 -14.08 25.99
C PRO A 276 -11.39 -12.93 25.05
N ILE A 277 -11.54 -13.13 23.75
CA ILE A 277 -11.15 -12.15 22.72
C ILE A 277 -11.89 -10.81 22.84
N GLN A 278 -13.08 -10.79 23.46
CA GLN A 278 -13.86 -9.58 23.72
C GLN A 278 -13.14 -8.62 24.68
N SER A 279 -12.14 -9.10 25.43
CA SER A 279 -11.25 -8.31 26.28
C SER A 279 -10.21 -7.50 25.50
N VAL A 280 -10.05 -7.78 24.20
CA VAL A 280 -9.14 -7.06 23.31
C VAL A 280 -9.91 -5.93 22.63
N TYR A 281 -9.37 -4.72 22.73
CA TYR A 281 -9.91 -3.53 22.07
C TYR A 281 -10.09 -3.78 20.57
N GLY A 282 -11.24 -3.38 20.01
CA GLY A 282 -11.59 -3.62 18.61
C GLY A 282 -12.11 -5.03 18.29
N LEU A 283 -12.09 -5.99 19.23
CA LEU A 283 -12.64 -7.34 19.03
C LEU A 283 -13.97 -7.59 19.78
N LYS A 284 -14.55 -6.57 20.42
CA LYS A 284 -15.82 -6.68 21.16
C LYS A 284 -17.02 -7.13 20.32
N SER A 285 -16.98 -6.89 19.01
CA SER A 285 -18.03 -7.30 18.06
C SER A 285 -17.92 -8.74 17.57
N SER A 286 -17.00 -9.52 18.14
CA SER A 286 -16.81 -10.91 17.73
C SER A 286 -17.81 -11.83 18.42
N ILE A 287 -18.45 -12.71 17.65
CA ILE A 287 -19.35 -13.76 18.13
C ILE A 287 -18.63 -15.05 18.54
N PHE A 288 -17.31 -15.02 18.73
CA PHE A 288 -16.57 -16.19 19.16
C PHE A 288 -16.19 -16.06 20.64
N GLY A 289 -16.78 -16.89 21.50
CA GLY A 289 -16.41 -16.98 22.92
C GLY A 289 -15.12 -17.81 23.11
N ILE A 290 -14.06 -17.41 22.42
CA ILE A 290 -12.77 -18.12 22.41
C ILE A 290 -11.69 -17.30 23.11
N SER A 291 -10.65 -17.98 23.60
CA SER A 291 -9.48 -17.32 24.16
C SER A 291 -8.64 -16.63 23.07
N VAL A 292 -7.81 -15.67 23.47
CA VAL A 292 -6.85 -15.01 22.58
C VAL A 292 -5.91 -16.03 21.89
N SER A 293 -5.47 -17.09 22.59
CA SER A 293 -4.66 -18.16 21.96
C SER A 293 -5.37 -18.84 20.80
N LEU A 294 -6.64 -19.21 21.02
CA LEU A 294 -7.42 -19.92 20.02
C LEU A 294 -7.75 -18.99 18.84
N TYR A 295 -7.92 -17.69 19.09
CA TYR A 295 -8.06 -16.70 18.04
C TYR A 295 -6.82 -16.58 17.15
N LEU A 296 -5.62 -16.53 17.71
CA LEU A 296 -4.39 -16.50 16.92
C LEU A 296 -4.24 -17.75 16.05
N ILE A 297 -4.59 -18.93 16.58
CA ILE A 297 -4.59 -20.19 15.81
C ILE A 297 -5.65 -20.15 14.71
N LEU A 298 -6.87 -19.71 15.03
CA LEU A 298 -7.97 -19.61 14.06
C LEU A 298 -7.62 -18.63 12.94
N HIS A 299 -7.07 -17.46 13.26
CA HIS A 299 -6.57 -16.50 12.30
C HIS A 299 -5.56 -17.15 11.35
N MET A 300 -4.54 -17.84 11.88
CA MET A 300 -3.55 -18.54 11.06
C MET A 300 -4.21 -19.59 10.15
N LEU A 301 -5.13 -20.41 10.65
CA LEU A 301 -5.82 -21.42 9.83
C LEU A 301 -6.66 -20.80 8.71
N LEU A 302 -7.39 -19.72 9.01
CA LEU A 302 -8.17 -18.99 8.01
C LEU A 302 -7.26 -18.37 6.94
N THR A 303 -6.09 -17.81 7.33
CA THR A 303 -5.10 -17.30 6.34
C THR A 303 -4.58 -18.41 5.43
N VAL A 304 -4.30 -19.61 5.97
CA VAL A 304 -3.85 -20.76 5.17
C VAL A 304 -4.92 -21.13 4.14
N LEU A 305 -6.18 -21.25 4.57
CA LEU A 305 -7.30 -21.59 3.68
C LEU A 305 -7.49 -20.53 2.59
N ALA A 306 -7.51 -19.24 2.95
CA ALA A 306 -7.64 -18.14 2.01
C ALA A 306 -6.51 -18.13 0.97
N MET A 307 -5.27 -18.31 1.41
CA MET A 307 -4.11 -18.30 0.52
C MET A 307 -4.02 -19.54 -0.38
N ILE A 308 -4.47 -20.71 0.08
CA ILE A 308 -4.62 -21.89 -0.78
C ILE A 308 -5.65 -21.63 -1.88
N PHE A 309 -6.78 -21.00 -1.54
CA PHE A 309 -7.78 -20.61 -2.54
C PHE A 309 -7.19 -19.67 -3.59
N ILE A 310 -6.52 -18.60 -3.17
CA ILE A 310 -5.89 -17.64 -4.08
C ILE A 310 -4.82 -18.34 -4.95
N ALA A 311 -3.95 -19.16 -4.36
CA ALA A 311 -2.93 -19.91 -5.09
C ALA A 311 -3.54 -20.91 -6.09
N SER A 312 -4.68 -21.52 -5.76
CA SER A 312 -5.42 -22.40 -6.68
C SER A 312 -5.93 -21.64 -7.91
N VAL A 313 -6.45 -20.43 -7.72
CA VAL A 313 -6.89 -19.54 -8.82
C VAL A 313 -5.71 -19.11 -9.68
N ILE A 314 -4.57 -18.74 -9.07
CA ILE A 314 -3.33 -18.44 -9.80
C ILE A 314 -2.88 -19.64 -10.64
N MET A 315 -2.86 -20.84 -10.05
CA MET A 315 -2.53 -22.07 -10.78
C MET A 315 -3.47 -22.33 -11.95
N LEU A 316 -4.78 -22.11 -11.78
CA LEU A 316 -5.75 -22.25 -12.86
C LEU A 316 -5.44 -21.30 -14.02
N ILE A 317 -5.12 -20.05 -13.71
CA ILE A 317 -4.73 -19.05 -14.71
C ILE A 317 -3.47 -19.50 -15.44
N PHE A 318 -2.42 -19.93 -14.74
CA PHE A 318 -1.19 -20.41 -15.38
C PHE A 318 -1.37 -21.70 -16.17
N VAL A 319 -2.26 -22.60 -15.77
CA VAL A 319 -2.58 -23.79 -16.57
C VAL A 319 -3.32 -23.39 -17.85
N SER A 320 -4.17 -22.37 -17.79
CA SER A 320 -5.02 -21.94 -18.91
C SER A 320 -4.29 -21.04 -19.91
N VAL A 321 -3.39 -20.19 -19.43
CA VAL A 321 -2.68 -19.19 -20.23
C VAL A 321 -1.24 -19.65 -20.45
N HIS A 322 -0.79 -19.73 -21.70
CA HIS A 322 0.56 -20.20 -22.04
C HIS A 322 1.67 -19.22 -21.64
N ASP A 323 1.41 -17.92 -21.67
CA ASP A 323 2.40 -16.90 -21.34
C ASP A 323 2.35 -16.56 -19.84
N SER A 324 3.51 -16.48 -19.19
CA SER A 324 3.60 -16.22 -17.75
C SER A 324 3.26 -14.79 -17.38
N LEU A 325 3.63 -13.80 -18.20
CA LEU A 325 3.31 -12.40 -17.98
C LEU A 325 1.83 -12.12 -18.21
N ILE A 326 1.22 -12.74 -19.22
CA ILE A 326 -0.23 -12.67 -19.41
C ILE A 326 -0.94 -13.29 -18.20
N GLY A 327 -0.46 -14.43 -17.69
CA GLY A 327 -1.01 -15.06 -16.50
C GLY A 327 -0.98 -14.16 -15.26
N ILE A 328 0.17 -13.51 -15.00
CA ILE A 328 0.31 -12.54 -13.90
C ILE A 328 -0.64 -11.36 -14.11
N SER A 329 -0.74 -10.84 -15.33
CA SER A 329 -1.62 -9.70 -15.66
C SER A 329 -3.10 -10.03 -15.45
N VAL A 330 -3.54 -11.23 -15.84
CA VAL A 330 -4.90 -11.72 -15.61
C VAL A 330 -5.18 -11.86 -14.11
N PHE A 331 -4.23 -12.37 -13.33
CA PHE A 331 -4.39 -12.45 -11.88
C PHE A 331 -4.47 -11.07 -11.22
N LEU A 332 -3.61 -10.13 -11.62
CA LEU A 332 -3.68 -8.75 -11.13
C LEU A 332 -5.01 -8.09 -11.49
N GLY A 333 -5.52 -8.32 -12.71
CA GLY A 333 -6.86 -7.87 -13.12
C GLY A 333 -7.97 -8.49 -12.27
N PHE A 334 -7.89 -9.78 -11.95
CA PHE A 334 -8.85 -10.47 -11.07
C PHE A 334 -8.85 -9.89 -9.64
N MET A 335 -7.67 -9.63 -9.07
CA MET A 335 -7.54 -8.97 -7.76
C MET A 335 -8.05 -7.52 -7.81
N GLY A 336 -7.75 -6.80 -8.89
CA GLY A 336 -8.24 -5.44 -9.13
C GLY A 336 -9.77 -5.37 -9.19
N ILE A 337 -10.41 -6.28 -9.94
CA ILE A 337 -11.88 -6.38 -9.99
C ILE A 337 -12.44 -6.70 -8.60
N SER A 338 -11.83 -7.64 -7.87
CA SER A 338 -12.25 -7.99 -6.50
C SER A 338 -12.19 -6.79 -5.55
N PHE A 339 -11.12 -5.99 -5.65
CA PHE A 339 -10.95 -4.75 -4.90
C PHE A 339 -12.03 -3.71 -5.25
N ILE A 340 -12.29 -3.50 -6.54
CA ILE A 340 -13.30 -2.55 -7.02
C ILE A 340 -14.69 -2.95 -6.51
N LEU A 341 -15.04 -4.23 -6.59
CA LEU A 341 -16.32 -4.74 -6.07
C LEU A 341 -16.45 -4.50 -4.56
N ASN A 342 -15.39 -4.73 -3.79
CA ASN A 342 -15.39 -4.48 -2.35
C ASN A 342 -15.58 -2.99 -2.00
N ARG A 343 -15.00 -2.08 -2.79
CA ARG A 343 -15.06 -0.63 -2.54
C ARG A 343 -16.35 0.03 -3.04
N VAL A 344 -16.82 -0.32 -4.23
CA VAL A 344 -17.93 0.38 -4.91
C VAL A 344 -19.30 -0.09 -4.40
N ILE A 345 -19.43 -1.37 -4.05
CA ILE A 345 -20.73 -1.92 -3.65
C ILE A 345 -21.07 -1.45 -2.23
N SER A 346 -22.26 -0.91 -2.05
CA SER A 346 -22.80 -0.56 -0.71
C SER A 346 -23.06 -1.83 0.11
N SER A 347 -22.83 -1.76 1.43
CA SER A 347 -23.07 -2.87 2.37
C SER A 347 -24.54 -3.31 2.43
N ILE A 348 -25.46 -2.39 2.12
CA ILE A 348 -26.93 -2.60 2.21
C ILE A 348 -27.50 -3.06 0.86
N SER A 349 -26.72 -2.98 -0.23
CA SER A 349 -27.17 -3.38 -1.56
C SER A 349 -27.47 -4.88 -1.67
N PHE A 350 -28.38 -5.24 -2.59
CA PHE A 350 -28.60 -6.62 -3.02
C PHE A 350 -27.31 -7.31 -3.50
N PHE A 351 -26.37 -6.55 -4.07
CA PHE A 351 -25.09 -7.08 -4.56
C PHE A 351 -24.01 -7.22 -3.48
N ASN A 352 -24.34 -7.06 -2.19
CA ASN A 352 -23.37 -7.13 -1.09
C ASN A 352 -22.63 -8.49 -1.00
N VAL A 353 -23.19 -9.56 -1.58
CA VAL A 353 -22.51 -10.85 -1.74
C VAL A 353 -21.16 -10.68 -2.43
N PHE A 354 -21.09 -9.91 -3.52
CA PHE A 354 -19.84 -9.66 -4.26
C PHE A 354 -18.89 -8.71 -3.53
N LYS A 355 -19.37 -7.95 -2.54
CA LYS A 355 -18.55 -7.09 -1.69
C LYS A 355 -17.73 -7.91 -0.68
N TYR A 356 -18.34 -8.93 -0.09
CA TYR A 356 -17.76 -9.70 1.00
C TYR A 356 -17.24 -11.08 0.57
N ILE A 357 -17.87 -11.72 -0.42
CA ILE A 357 -17.41 -12.99 -1.01
C ILE A 357 -16.53 -12.66 -2.23
N ASN A 358 -15.32 -12.19 -1.97
CA ASN A 358 -14.31 -11.99 -3.02
C ASN A 358 -12.89 -12.19 -2.47
N ALA A 359 -11.93 -12.37 -3.39
CA ALA A 359 -10.55 -12.67 -3.04
C ALA A 359 -9.86 -11.53 -2.26
N TYR A 360 -10.24 -10.28 -2.49
CA TYR A 360 -9.65 -9.13 -1.79
C TYR A 360 -10.08 -9.07 -0.33
N TYR A 361 -11.37 -9.22 -0.04
CA TYR A 361 -11.89 -9.23 1.33
C TYR A 361 -11.32 -10.41 2.13
N PHE A 362 -11.13 -11.56 1.48
CA PHE A 362 -10.52 -12.75 2.11
C PHE A 362 -9.02 -12.60 2.43
N LEU A 363 -8.33 -11.57 1.92
CA LEU A 363 -6.97 -11.26 2.38
C LEU A 363 -6.95 -10.78 3.83
N ASN A 364 -8.04 -10.19 4.30
CA ASN A 364 -8.16 -9.70 5.67
C ASN A 364 -8.98 -10.69 6.51
N THR A 365 -8.33 -11.79 6.90
CA THR A 365 -8.96 -12.85 7.68
C THR A 365 -9.25 -12.47 9.12
N SER A 366 -8.57 -11.48 9.69
CA SER A 366 -8.88 -10.97 11.03
C SER A 366 -10.27 -10.35 11.06
N LYS A 367 -10.67 -9.60 10.02
CA LYS A 367 -12.04 -9.07 9.88
C LYS A 367 -13.14 -10.11 9.81
N ILE A 368 -12.86 -11.29 9.28
CA ILE A 368 -13.83 -12.40 9.23
C ILE A 368 -14.19 -12.89 10.63
N VAL A 369 -13.27 -12.73 11.59
CA VAL A 369 -13.44 -13.16 12.98
C VAL A 369 -13.82 -12.00 13.90
N SER A 370 -13.25 -10.80 13.70
CA SER A 370 -13.52 -9.62 14.54
C SER A 370 -14.90 -9.02 14.32
N ASP A 371 -15.34 -8.97 13.07
CA ASP A 371 -16.55 -8.26 12.69
C ASP A 371 -17.70 -9.27 12.55
N TYR A 372 -18.74 -9.13 13.36
CA TYR A 372 -19.97 -9.88 13.12
C TYR A 372 -20.73 -9.29 11.93
N LEU A 373 -20.78 -10.06 10.83
CA LEU A 373 -21.39 -9.63 9.59
C LEU A 373 -22.30 -10.70 9.00
N ASN A 374 -23.53 -10.30 8.68
CA ASN A 374 -24.48 -11.07 7.89
C ASN A 374 -24.61 -10.51 6.47
N ILE A 375 -24.50 -11.38 5.49
CA ILE A 375 -24.67 -11.08 4.06
C ILE A 375 -26.14 -11.24 3.69
N ASN A 376 -26.64 -10.36 2.84
CA ASN A 376 -28.01 -10.44 2.33
C ASN A 376 -28.07 -11.43 1.17
N LEU A 377 -28.62 -12.62 1.40
CA LEU A 377 -28.86 -13.61 0.35
C LEU A 377 -30.37 -13.72 0.13
N LEU A 378 -30.90 -13.05 -0.90
CA LEU A 378 -32.33 -13.04 -1.23
C LEU A 378 -33.24 -12.64 -0.05
N ASN A 379 -32.89 -11.56 0.67
CA ASN A 379 -33.57 -11.07 1.88
C ASN A 379 -33.45 -11.98 3.12
N TYR A 380 -32.52 -12.94 3.12
CA TYR A 380 -32.16 -13.72 4.29
C TYR A 380 -30.74 -13.38 4.77
N PRO A 381 -30.55 -13.08 6.07
CA PRO A 381 -29.23 -12.81 6.64
C PRO A 381 -28.45 -14.11 6.85
N VAL A 382 -27.41 -14.33 6.06
CA VAL A 382 -26.51 -15.49 6.20
C VAL A 382 -25.18 -15.01 6.76
N SER A 383 -24.67 -15.65 7.80
CA SER A 383 -23.43 -15.21 8.46
C SER A 383 -22.25 -15.37 7.50
N LEU A 384 -21.33 -14.41 7.51
CA LEU A 384 -20.14 -14.41 6.64
C LEU A 384 -19.25 -15.65 6.87
N TYR A 385 -19.08 -16.07 8.12
CA TYR A 385 -18.18 -17.15 8.52
C TYR A 385 -18.44 -18.49 7.80
N PRO A 386 -19.64 -19.10 7.81
CA PRO A 386 -19.91 -20.33 7.06
C PRO A 386 -19.79 -20.14 5.55
N LEU A 387 -20.17 -18.97 5.02
CA LEU A 387 -20.02 -18.66 3.59
C LEU A 387 -18.54 -18.63 3.17
N PHE A 388 -17.66 -18.11 4.02
CA PHE A 388 -16.21 -18.16 3.80
C PHE A 388 -15.71 -19.60 3.64
N TYR A 389 -16.05 -20.52 4.55
CA TYR A 389 -15.63 -21.93 4.42
C TYR A 389 -16.20 -22.61 3.19
N ILE A 390 -17.50 -22.43 2.91
CA ILE A 390 -18.13 -23.00 1.73
C ILE A 390 -17.41 -22.52 0.47
N THR A 391 -17.20 -21.21 0.35
CA THR A 391 -16.58 -20.62 -0.85
C THR A 391 -15.13 -21.04 -1.02
N VAL A 392 -14.33 -21.07 0.06
CA VAL A 392 -12.92 -21.46 0.01
C VAL A 392 -12.75 -22.96 -0.24
N LEU A 393 -13.46 -23.84 0.50
CA LEU A 393 -13.31 -25.29 0.36
C LEU A 393 -13.93 -25.82 -0.93
N PHE A 394 -15.17 -25.43 -1.25
CA PHE A 394 -15.81 -25.87 -2.48
C PHE A 394 -15.17 -25.19 -3.71
N GLY A 395 -14.78 -23.92 -3.58
CA GLY A 395 -14.08 -23.19 -4.63
C GLY A 395 -12.73 -23.81 -4.96
N THR A 396 -11.89 -24.10 -3.96
CA THR A 396 -10.60 -24.80 -4.17
C THR A 396 -10.78 -26.16 -4.83
N ALA A 397 -11.72 -26.98 -4.34
CA ALA A 397 -12.01 -28.29 -4.92
C ALA A 397 -12.46 -28.19 -6.40
N SER A 398 -13.35 -27.24 -6.69
CA SER A 398 -13.82 -26.97 -8.06
C SER A 398 -12.69 -26.51 -8.97
N VAL A 399 -11.85 -25.59 -8.50
CA VAL A 399 -10.67 -25.10 -9.23
C VAL A 399 -9.67 -26.22 -9.48
N PHE A 400 -9.42 -27.10 -8.51
CA PHE A 400 -8.55 -28.27 -8.66
C PHE A 400 -9.08 -29.22 -9.74
N TYR A 401 -10.37 -29.52 -9.70
CA TYR A 401 -11.03 -30.37 -10.70
C TYR A 401 -10.88 -29.77 -12.11
N ILE A 402 -11.16 -28.48 -12.27
CA ILE A 402 -11.02 -27.77 -13.55
C ILE A 402 -9.56 -27.79 -14.03
N CYS A 403 -8.60 -27.47 -13.15
CA CYS A 403 -7.18 -27.48 -13.47
C CYS A 403 -6.70 -28.84 -13.99
N ILE A 404 -7.06 -29.91 -13.28
CA ILE A 404 -6.72 -31.28 -13.64
C ILE A 404 -7.30 -31.62 -15.02
N ASN A 405 -8.57 -31.31 -15.25
CA ASN A 405 -9.24 -31.58 -16.53
C ASN A 405 -8.64 -30.80 -17.70
N ILE A 406 -8.32 -29.52 -17.50
CA ILE A 406 -7.66 -28.70 -18.53
C ILE A 406 -6.29 -29.32 -18.85
N PHE A 407 -5.47 -29.60 -17.84
CA PHE A 407 -4.13 -30.15 -18.03
C PHE A 407 -4.13 -31.54 -18.69
N GLU A 408 -5.09 -32.39 -18.33
CA GLU A 408 -5.27 -33.72 -18.91
C GLU A 408 -5.62 -33.68 -20.40
N LYS A 409 -6.51 -32.76 -20.79
CA LYS A 409 -6.96 -32.58 -22.18
C LYS A 409 -5.96 -31.84 -23.06
N GLN A 410 -5.04 -31.08 -22.47
CA GLN A 410 -3.98 -30.40 -23.21
C GLN A 410 -3.03 -31.41 -23.87
N LYS A 411 -3.11 -31.50 -25.20
CA LYS A 411 -2.23 -32.33 -26.02
C LYS A 411 -0.76 -31.87 -25.85
N ALA A 412 0.17 -32.82 -25.74
CA ALA A 412 1.59 -32.51 -25.86
C ALA A 412 1.85 -31.94 -27.27
N LYS A 413 2.64 -30.86 -27.38
CA LYS A 413 3.02 -30.37 -28.70
C LYS A 413 3.91 -31.44 -29.35
N ILE A 414 3.50 -31.89 -30.52
CA ILE A 414 4.30 -32.77 -31.34
C ILE A 414 5.17 -31.85 -32.20
N TYR A 415 6.47 -31.73 -31.90
CA TYR A 415 7.42 -31.00 -32.75
C TYR A 415 7.68 -31.72 -34.09
N SER A 416 7.25 -32.97 -34.24
CA SER A 416 7.20 -33.65 -35.54
C SER A 416 5.93 -33.28 -36.32
N LYS A 417 6.07 -32.31 -37.21
CA LYS A 417 5.41 -32.37 -38.53
C LYS A 417 6.44 -32.13 -39.63
N SER A 418 7.41 -33.03 -39.74
CA SER A 418 7.99 -33.35 -41.05
C SER A 418 6.97 -34.22 -41.78
N GLY A 419 6.10 -33.60 -42.58
CA GLY A 419 5.02 -34.31 -43.25
C GLY A 419 4.23 -33.41 -44.18
N VAL A 420 4.88 -33.03 -45.29
CA VAL A 420 4.43 -32.87 -46.69
C VAL A 420 3.06 -32.23 -47.03
N PHE A 421 2.08 -32.09 -46.15
CA PHE A 421 0.81 -31.44 -46.48
C PHE A 421 0.54 -30.22 -45.59
N ARG A 422 0.99 -29.06 -46.08
CA ARG A 422 0.56 -27.74 -45.58
C ARG A 422 -0.71 -27.35 -46.32
N PHE A 423 -1.84 -27.34 -45.61
CA PHE A 423 -2.89 -26.37 -45.92
C PHE A 423 -2.25 -24.98 -45.83
N LYS A 424 -2.21 -24.25 -46.96
CA LYS A 424 -1.83 -22.83 -47.01
C LYS A 424 -2.87 -22.04 -46.21
N LYS A 425 -2.71 -21.96 -44.89
CA LYS A 425 -3.04 -20.72 -44.20
C LYS A 425 -2.02 -19.72 -44.71
N VAL A 426 -2.43 -18.90 -45.67
CA VAL A 426 -1.69 -17.69 -46.04
C VAL A 426 -1.65 -16.85 -44.77
N LYS A 427 -0.62 -17.05 -43.94
CA LYS A 427 -0.22 -16.01 -43.01
C LYS A 427 0.13 -14.84 -43.92
N ILE A 428 -0.70 -13.81 -43.90
CA ILE A 428 -0.32 -12.49 -44.40
C ILE A 428 0.98 -12.19 -43.65
N ILE A 429 2.13 -12.35 -44.32
CA ILE A 429 3.39 -11.86 -43.80
C ILE A 429 3.23 -10.36 -43.98
N PRO A 430 2.98 -9.58 -42.91
CA PRO A 430 2.94 -8.16 -43.10
C PRO A 430 4.32 -7.78 -43.66
N LYS A 431 4.37 -7.05 -44.78
CA LYS A 431 5.56 -6.33 -45.23
C LYS A 431 5.82 -5.18 -44.25
N ALA A 432 5.99 -5.50 -42.97
CA ALA A 432 6.16 -4.56 -41.89
C ALA A 432 7.64 -4.34 -41.65
N GLY A 433 8.06 -3.08 -41.55
CA GLY A 433 9.42 -2.74 -41.13
C GLY A 433 9.72 -3.23 -39.71
N ILE A 434 11.01 -3.42 -39.41
CA ILE A 434 11.52 -3.96 -38.13
C ILE A 434 10.88 -3.26 -36.93
N PHE A 435 10.79 -1.92 -36.97
CA PHE A 435 10.16 -1.12 -35.92
C PHE A 435 8.71 -1.55 -35.62
N LYS A 436 7.87 -1.73 -36.65
CA LYS A 436 6.47 -2.16 -36.48
C LYS A 436 6.37 -3.54 -35.86
N TYR A 437 7.30 -4.44 -36.21
CA TYR A 437 7.34 -5.78 -35.62
C TYR A 437 7.78 -5.74 -34.15
N GLU A 438 8.81 -4.96 -33.82
CA GLU A 438 9.23 -4.78 -32.43
C GLU A 438 8.14 -4.12 -31.57
N VAL A 439 7.39 -3.16 -32.10
CA VAL A 439 6.24 -2.54 -31.42
C VAL A 439 5.13 -3.58 -31.20
N TYR A 440 4.73 -4.31 -32.24
CA TYR A 440 3.71 -5.37 -32.14
C TYR A 440 4.12 -6.43 -31.10
N LYS A 441 5.39 -6.84 -31.13
CA LYS A 441 5.92 -7.78 -30.16
C LYS A 441 5.92 -7.22 -28.74
N SER A 442 6.35 -5.98 -28.53
CA SER A 442 6.49 -5.42 -27.19
C SER A 442 5.17 -5.02 -26.54
N LEU A 443 4.15 -4.67 -27.33
CA LEU A 443 2.84 -4.22 -26.82
C LEU A 443 1.77 -5.32 -26.79
N ILE A 444 1.79 -6.23 -27.76
CA ILE A 444 0.73 -7.25 -27.94
C ILE A 444 1.23 -8.64 -27.57
N ILE A 445 2.42 -9.05 -28.04
CA ILE A 445 2.96 -10.38 -27.70
C ILE A 445 3.43 -10.38 -26.23
N ASN A 446 4.28 -9.43 -25.87
CA ASN A 446 4.51 -9.02 -24.50
C ASN A 446 3.33 -8.12 -24.12
N PRO A 447 2.47 -8.50 -23.17
CA PRO A 447 1.18 -7.85 -22.92
C PRO A 447 1.27 -6.47 -22.24
N ALA A 448 2.30 -5.66 -22.55
CA ALA A 448 2.50 -4.34 -21.97
C ALA A 448 1.28 -3.43 -22.17
N LEU A 449 0.60 -3.49 -23.33
CA LEU A 449 -0.62 -2.71 -23.55
C LEU A 449 -1.75 -3.11 -22.60
N ILE A 450 -1.93 -4.42 -22.37
CA ILE A 450 -2.98 -4.94 -21.49
C ILE A 450 -2.68 -4.54 -20.04
N ILE A 451 -1.41 -4.63 -19.62
CA ILE A 451 -0.96 -4.20 -18.28
C ILE A 451 -1.27 -2.72 -18.06
N LEU A 452 -0.91 -1.87 -19.02
CA LEU A 452 -1.16 -0.43 -18.95
C LEU A 452 -2.66 -0.11 -18.92
N LEU A 453 -3.49 -0.80 -19.71
CA LEU A 453 -4.94 -0.60 -19.72
C LEU A 453 -5.59 -0.99 -18.39
N ILE A 454 -5.23 -2.15 -17.83
CA ILE A 454 -5.74 -2.58 -16.52
C ILE A 454 -5.35 -1.57 -15.44
N PHE A 455 -4.10 -1.12 -15.45
CA PHE A 455 -3.63 -0.14 -14.48
C PHE A 455 -4.32 1.22 -14.64
N PHE A 456 -4.55 1.67 -15.87
CA PHE A 456 -5.25 2.92 -16.13
C PHE A 456 -6.70 2.88 -15.61
N ILE A 457 -7.41 1.77 -15.81
CA ILE A 457 -8.75 1.55 -15.25
C ILE A 457 -8.69 1.57 -13.70
N PHE A 458 -7.70 0.90 -13.11
CA PHE A 458 -7.48 0.91 -11.67
C PHE A 458 -7.27 2.34 -11.13
N GLN A 459 -6.49 3.16 -11.82
CA GLN A 459 -6.26 4.57 -11.46
C GLN A 459 -7.54 5.39 -11.52
N ILE A 460 -8.35 5.27 -12.58
CA ILE A 460 -9.63 5.98 -12.70
C ILE A 460 -10.57 5.68 -11.52
N VAL A 461 -10.56 4.44 -11.03
CA VAL A 461 -11.45 4.04 -9.93
C VAL A 461 -10.93 4.50 -8.58
N THR A 462 -9.61 4.44 -8.36
CA THR A 462 -8.96 4.68 -7.06
C THR A 462 -8.63 6.13 -6.80
N VAL A 463 -8.16 6.85 -7.81
CA VAL A 463 -7.73 8.23 -7.72
C VAL A 463 -8.94 9.11 -7.99
N ARG A 464 -9.70 9.38 -6.92
CA ARG A 464 -10.84 10.30 -6.93
C ARG A 464 -10.50 11.55 -6.15
N PRO A 465 -10.90 12.74 -6.64
CA PRO A 465 -10.83 13.96 -5.84
C PRO A 465 -11.83 13.85 -4.69
N LEU A 466 -11.39 14.23 -3.49
CA LEU A 466 -12.25 14.36 -2.33
C LEU A 466 -12.71 15.81 -2.19
N GLU A 467 -13.86 16.03 -1.54
CA GLU A 467 -14.28 17.39 -1.23
C GLU A 467 -13.42 17.97 -0.08
N PRO A 468 -13.16 19.29 -0.06
CA PRO A 468 -12.30 19.91 0.95
C PRO A 468 -12.71 19.61 2.40
N ILE A 469 -14.01 19.48 2.66
CA ILE A 469 -14.58 19.20 4.00
C ILE A 469 -14.21 17.80 4.48
N GLU A 470 -14.02 16.84 3.58
CA GLU A 470 -13.66 15.46 3.92
C GLU A 470 -12.15 15.27 4.10
N MET A 471 -11.34 16.21 3.59
CA MET A 471 -9.89 16.09 3.52
C MET A 471 -9.15 17.03 4.49
N LEU A 472 -9.72 18.20 4.81
CA LEU A 472 -9.03 19.25 5.54
C LEU A 472 -9.39 19.25 7.01
N THR A 473 -8.37 19.44 7.85
CA THR A 473 -8.58 19.83 9.25
C THR A 473 -9.25 21.20 9.32
N LYS A 474 -9.90 21.51 10.45
CA LYS A 474 -10.56 22.82 10.67
C LYS A 474 -9.64 24.01 10.31
N LYS A 475 -8.38 23.98 10.76
CA LYS A 475 -7.38 25.02 10.45
C LYS A 475 -7.06 25.10 8.95
N GLU A 476 -6.82 23.97 8.28
CA GLU A 476 -6.53 23.95 6.85
C GLU A 476 -7.71 24.42 6.00
N PHE A 477 -8.93 24.08 6.40
CA PHE A 477 -10.15 24.55 5.74
C PHE A 477 -10.30 26.07 5.86
N ILE A 478 -10.07 26.62 7.06
CA ILE A 478 -10.07 28.08 7.28
C ILE A 478 -8.97 28.73 6.43
N HIS A 479 -7.75 28.18 6.43
CA HIS A 479 -6.63 28.68 5.63
C HIS A 479 -6.96 28.69 4.14
N MET A 480 -7.51 27.60 3.61
CA MET A 480 -7.95 27.50 2.21
C MET A 480 -8.95 28.61 1.87
N LYS A 481 -9.93 28.89 2.75
CA LYS A 481 -10.93 29.95 2.54
C LYS A 481 -10.32 31.35 2.47
N TYR A 482 -9.33 31.65 3.31
CA TYR A 482 -8.62 32.93 3.24
C TYR A 482 -7.77 33.05 1.98
N ILE A 483 -7.04 31.99 1.60
CA ILE A 483 -6.20 32.02 0.40
C ILE A 483 -7.04 32.11 -0.89
N ASP A 484 -8.23 31.49 -0.95
CA ASP A 484 -9.16 31.61 -2.09
C ASP A 484 -9.55 33.07 -2.38
N VAL A 485 -9.63 33.92 -1.35
CA VAL A 485 -9.89 35.37 -1.48
C VAL A 485 -8.61 36.14 -1.84
N LEU A 486 -7.47 35.72 -1.29
CA LEU A 486 -6.18 36.42 -1.42
C LEU A 486 -5.38 36.01 -2.66
N GLU A 487 -5.81 34.99 -3.39
CA GLU A 487 -5.05 34.38 -4.48
C GLU A 487 -4.60 35.38 -5.56
N GLY A 488 -3.40 35.16 -6.11
CA GLY A 488 -2.82 36.02 -7.15
C GLY A 488 -1.90 37.11 -6.60
N PRO A 489 -1.49 38.09 -7.43
CA PRO A 489 -0.45 39.06 -7.11
C PRO A 489 -0.70 39.81 -5.80
N ILE A 490 0.37 40.14 -5.09
CA ILE A 490 0.28 40.92 -3.84
C ILE A 490 -0.23 42.35 -4.12
N SER A 491 -1.01 42.90 -3.19
CA SER A 491 -1.51 44.28 -3.23
C SER A 491 -1.73 44.82 -1.83
N SER A 492 -1.61 46.14 -1.65
CA SER A 492 -1.84 46.79 -0.34
C SER A 492 -3.23 46.52 0.22
N SER A 493 -4.24 46.42 -0.64
CA SER A 493 -5.61 46.09 -0.24
C SER A 493 -5.77 44.69 0.39
N LYS A 494 -4.92 43.72 0.00
CA LYS A 494 -4.93 42.37 0.56
C LYS A 494 -4.32 42.34 1.96
N SER A 495 -3.27 43.12 2.18
CA SER A 495 -2.65 43.31 3.50
C SER A 495 -3.60 44.00 4.48
N GLU A 496 -4.29 45.05 4.03
CA GLU A 496 -5.32 45.75 4.83
C GLU A 496 -6.47 44.82 5.22
N PHE A 497 -6.95 43.99 4.28
CA PHE A 497 -7.99 42.99 4.55
C PHE A 497 -7.58 42.02 5.67
N LEU A 498 -6.33 41.55 5.69
CA LEU A 498 -5.83 40.64 6.72
C LEU A 498 -5.78 41.28 8.11
N GLU A 499 -5.33 42.54 8.20
CA GLU A 499 -5.26 43.26 9.47
C GLU A 499 -6.65 43.59 10.03
N GLU A 500 -7.60 44.01 9.18
CA GLU A 500 -8.99 44.28 9.57
C GLU A 500 -9.69 43.01 10.08
N ASN A 501 -9.57 41.90 9.34
CA ASN A 501 -10.13 40.60 9.74
C ASN A 501 -9.55 40.11 11.06
N LEU A 502 -8.25 40.28 11.30
CA LEU A 502 -7.62 39.91 12.56
C LEU A 502 -8.17 40.71 13.74
N LEU A 503 -8.39 42.02 13.55
CA LEU A 503 -8.97 42.87 14.59
C LEU A 503 -10.40 42.44 14.92
N ASP A 504 -11.20 42.12 13.92
CA ASP A 504 -12.60 41.70 14.10
C ASP A 504 -12.72 40.33 14.78
N VAL A 505 -11.93 39.34 14.36
CA VAL A 505 -11.93 38.02 15.00
C VAL A 505 -11.43 38.12 16.45
N ARG A 506 -10.46 38.99 16.76
CA ARG A 506 -10.02 39.27 18.15
C ARG A 506 -11.05 40.02 18.99
N LYS A 507 -11.97 40.78 18.39
CA LYS A 507 -13.12 41.35 19.11
C LYS A 507 -14.11 40.24 19.45
N MET A 508 -14.44 39.39 18.48
CA MET A 508 -15.36 38.26 18.67
C MET A 508 -14.84 37.26 19.70
N GLN A 509 -13.53 36.96 19.73
CA GLN A 509 -12.92 36.08 20.74
C GLN A 509 -13.06 36.64 22.17
N ARG A 510 -12.98 37.96 22.36
CA ARG A 510 -13.14 38.58 23.68
C ARG A 510 -14.55 38.46 24.25
N GLU A 511 -15.54 38.26 23.38
CA GLU A 511 -16.94 38.08 23.73
C GLU A 511 -17.34 36.59 23.84
N ASP A 512 -16.46 35.67 23.40
CA ASP A 512 -16.73 34.22 23.34
C ASP A 512 -16.15 33.49 24.57
N ILE A 513 -16.98 32.66 25.20
CA ILE A 513 -16.66 31.93 26.43
C ILE A 513 -15.89 30.63 26.14
N TYR A 514 -15.99 30.10 24.91
CA TYR A 514 -15.50 28.76 24.54
C TYR A 514 -14.23 28.76 23.65
N ASP A 515 -13.58 29.92 23.48
CA ASP A 515 -12.33 30.10 22.71
C ASP A 515 -12.38 29.50 21.28
N SER A 516 -13.55 29.54 20.64
CA SER A 516 -13.81 28.86 19.35
C SER A 516 -12.98 29.42 18.19
N TYR A 517 -12.50 30.66 18.34
CA TYR A 517 -11.78 31.45 17.33
C TYR A 517 -10.26 31.34 17.40
N ALA A 518 -9.69 30.63 18.37
CA ALA A 518 -8.24 30.49 18.52
C ALA A 518 -7.56 29.95 17.24
N ASP A 519 -8.15 28.91 16.64
CA ASP A 519 -7.69 28.33 15.36
C ASP A 519 -7.68 29.35 14.22
N GLN A 520 -8.70 30.21 14.14
CA GLN A 520 -8.84 31.19 13.08
C GLN A 520 -7.83 32.32 13.24
N ILE A 521 -7.57 32.78 14.47
CA ILE A 521 -6.57 33.80 14.75
C ILE A 521 -5.17 33.29 14.41
N GLU A 522 -4.85 32.05 14.76
CA GLU A 522 -3.57 31.42 14.44
C GLU A 522 -3.35 31.35 12.91
N VAL A 523 -4.40 30.98 12.17
CA VAL A 523 -4.35 30.94 10.70
C VAL A 523 -4.18 32.35 10.09
N ILE A 524 -4.92 33.36 10.56
CA ILE A 524 -4.76 34.72 10.02
C ILE A 524 -3.35 35.26 10.34
N MET A 525 -2.83 35.00 11.54
CA MET A 525 -1.47 35.39 11.93
C MET A 525 -0.41 34.73 11.05
N SER A 526 -0.58 33.45 10.68
CA SER A 526 0.36 32.76 9.79
C SER A 526 0.31 33.33 8.37
N ILE A 527 -0.87 33.69 7.87
CA ILE A 527 -1.02 34.34 6.56
C ILE A 527 -0.41 35.75 6.56
N ILE A 528 -0.55 36.53 7.63
CA ILE A 528 0.12 37.84 7.78
C ILE A 528 1.64 37.69 7.78
N ALA A 529 2.17 36.65 8.44
CA ALA A 529 3.60 36.39 8.40
C ALA A 529 4.07 36.03 6.98
N HIS A 530 3.27 35.27 6.23
CA HIS A 530 3.53 34.98 4.82
C HIS A 530 3.45 36.23 3.95
N ASP A 531 2.47 37.09 4.16
CA ASP A 531 2.30 38.38 3.46
C ASP A 531 3.54 39.27 3.61
N LYS A 532 4.00 39.45 4.86
CA LYS A 532 5.24 40.20 5.16
C LYS A 532 6.44 39.62 4.44
N ARG A 533 6.54 38.29 4.37
CA ARG A 533 7.62 37.61 3.64
C ARG A 533 7.56 37.90 2.14
N LEU A 534 6.37 37.84 1.53
CA LEU A 534 6.19 38.14 0.11
C LEU A 534 6.52 39.61 -0.20
N HIS A 535 6.14 40.54 0.68
CA HIS A 535 6.50 41.96 0.56
C HIS A 535 8.02 42.18 0.66
N ASN A 536 8.72 41.49 1.57
CA ASN A 536 10.18 41.55 1.64
C ASN A 536 10.83 41.04 0.33
N ILE A 537 10.30 39.95 -0.24
CA ILE A 537 10.77 39.41 -1.54
C ILE A 537 10.51 40.45 -2.65
N TYR A 538 9.33 41.08 -2.64
CA TYR A 538 8.97 42.12 -3.60
C TYR A 538 9.90 43.33 -3.53
N GLU A 539 10.23 43.82 -2.33
CA GLU A 539 11.15 44.94 -2.15
C GLU A 539 12.57 44.61 -2.57
N SER A 540 13.03 43.38 -2.30
CA SER A 540 14.41 42.92 -2.61
C SER A 540 14.68 42.58 -4.09
N THR A 541 13.66 42.55 -4.94
CA THR A 541 13.79 42.10 -6.34
C THR A 541 13.86 43.26 -7.32
N ASP A 542 14.92 43.41 -8.11
CA ASP A 542 15.02 44.52 -9.09
C ASP A 542 14.27 44.26 -10.41
N ASP A 543 14.01 43.00 -10.75
CA ASP A 543 13.35 42.60 -12.01
C ASP A 543 11.82 42.83 -11.95
N LEU A 544 11.33 43.74 -12.80
CA LEU A 544 9.92 44.12 -12.90
C LEU A 544 9.00 42.95 -13.31
N ASN A 545 9.49 42.02 -14.12
CA ASN A 545 8.69 40.87 -14.55
C ASN A 545 8.47 39.87 -13.40
N ILE A 546 9.48 39.69 -12.55
CA ILE A 546 9.41 38.83 -11.38
C ILE A 546 8.52 39.48 -10.31
N LYS A 547 8.69 40.79 -10.08
CA LYS A 547 7.87 41.59 -9.15
C LYS A 547 6.38 41.47 -9.40
N GLN A 548 5.93 41.54 -10.65
CA GLN A 548 4.51 41.44 -11.02
C GLN A 548 3.91 40.05 -10.79
N ASN A 549 4.74 39.01 -10.72
CA ASN A 549 4.31 37.62 -10.55
C ASN A 549 4.35 37.14 -9.09
N ILE A 550 4.86 37.94 -8.14
CA ILE A 550 4.86 37.61 -6.71
C ILE A 550 3.41 37.58 -6.21
N SER A 551 2.96 36.40 -5.80
CA SER A 551 1.54 36.11 -5.58
C SER A 551 1.32 35.29 -4.31
N PHE A 552 0.13 35.42 -3.73
CA PHE A 552 -0.40 34.45 -2.78
C PHE A 552 -0.83 33.19 -3.52
N ILE A 553 -0.44 32.03 -2.99
CA ILE A 553 -0.63 30.73 -3.62
C ILE A 553 -1.12 29.75 -2.57
N TYR A 554 -2.13 28.96 -2.92
CA TYR A 554 -2.52 27.84 -2.09
C TYR A 554 -1.50 26.71 -2.19
N GLU A 555 -0.72 26.51 -1.14
CA GLU A 555 0.50 25.71 -1.20
C GLU A 555 0.24 24.20 -1.14
N LYS A 556 -0.90 23.74 -0.61
CA LYS A 556 -1.13 22.33 -0.25
C LYS A 556 -0.99 21.39 -1.46
N GLY A 557 -1.64 21.70 -2.58
CA GLY A 557 -1.57 20.89 -3.80
C GLY A 557 -0.15 20.79 -4.37
N TYR A 558 0.62 21.88 -4.32
CA TYR A 558 2.01 21.90 -4.75
C TYR A 558 2.91 21.11 -3.80
N LYS A 559 2.72 21.25 -2.48
CA LYS A 559 3.48 20.53 -1.46
C LYS A 559 3.29 19.02 -1.58
N GLU A 560 2.04 18.55 -1.71
CA GLU A 560 1.75 17.11 -1.84
C GLU A 560 2.37 16.48 -3.10
N PHE A 561 2.61 17.26 -4.15
CA PHE A 561 3.18 16.78 -5.41
C PHE A 561 4.71 16.89 -5.47
N PHE A 562 5.26 17.99 -4.94
CA PHE A 562 6.69 18.32 -5.04
C PHE A 562 7.52 17.80 -3.89
N THR A 563 6.99 17.67 -2.68
CA THR A 563 7.76 17.19 -1.53
C THR A 563 7.77 15.67 -1.47
N ASP A 564 8.75 15.09 -0.77
CA ASP A 564 8.79 13.65 -0.50
C ASP A 564 7.69 13.25 0.49
N GLY A 565 6.49 13.03 -0.04
CA GLY A 565 5.32 12.56 0.70
C GLY A 565 4.91 11.12 0.36
N SER A 566 3.97 10.58 1.12
CA SER A 566 3.41 9.23 0.94
C SER A 566 2.83 9.00 -0.47
N THR A 567 2.19 10.02 -1.05
CA THR A 567 1.64 10.03 -2.42
C THR A 567 2.73 9.88 -3.47
N THR A 568 3.84 10.63 -3.34
CA THR A 568 4.97 10.58 -4.28
C THR A 568 5.71 9.25 -4.19
N ARG A 569 5.91 8.71 -2.98
CA ARG A 569 6.49 7.38 -2.78
C ARG A 569 5.63 6.27 -3.38
N LEU A 570 4.31 6.36 -3.23
CA LEU A 570 3.35 5.41 -3.78
C LEU A 570 3.30 5.45 -5.32
N THR A 571 3.29 6.65 -5.92
CA THR A 571 3.31 6.79 -7.39
C THR A 571 4.62 6.27 -7.99
N ALA A 572 5.75 6.53 -7.35
CA ALA A 572 7.04 5.95 -7.72
C ALA A 572 7.07 4.41 -7.60
N LEU A 573 6.44 3.83 -6.57
CA LEU A 573 6.25 2.39 -6.46
C LEU A 573 5.44 1.83 -7.64
N TYR A 574 4.32 2.46 -8.02
CA TYR A 574 3.56 2.05 -9.20
C TYR A 574 4.39 2.11 -10.49
N VAL A 575 5.14 3.19 -10.69
CA VAL A 575 6.04 3.32 -11.85
C VAL A 575 7.06 2.18 -11.89
N SER A 576 7.70 1.87 -10.76
CA SER A 576 8.71 0.80 -10.68
C SER A 576 8.12 -0.57 -11.02
N ILE A 577 6.94 -0.91 -10.50
CA ILE A 577 6.24 -2.18 -10.79
C ILE A 577 5.89 -2.28 -12.28
N LEU A 578 5.27 -1.24 -12.84
CA LEU A 578 4.84 -1.24 -14.23
C LEU A 578 6.01 -1.37 -15.21
N ILE A 579 7.12 -0.69 -14.93
CA ILE A 579 8.32 -0.78 -15.76
C ILE A 579 8.91 -2.19 -15.72
N VAL A 580 8.98 -2.83 -14.56
CA VAL A 580 9.45 -4.22 -14.47
C VAL A 580 8.57 -5.16 -15.29
N LEU A 581 7.25 -5.04 -15.17
CA LEU A 581 6.31 -5.89 -15.89
C LEU A 581 6.38 -5.66 -17.41
N CYS A 582 6.41 -4.41 -17.86
CA CYS A 582 6.42 -4.07 -19.28
C CYS A 582 7.77 -4.35 -19.97
N MET A 583 8.90 -4.20 -19.26
CA MET A 583 10.24 -4.27 -19.88
C MET A 583 10.91 -5.64 -19.78
N SER A 584 10.47 -6.51 -18.86
CA SER A 584 11.16 -7.78 -18.57
C SER A 584 11.32 -8.73 -19.78
N ASP A 585 10.44 -8.66 -20.78
CA ASP A 585 10.44 -9.55 -21.95
C ASP A 585 11.04 -8.93 -23.24
N ILE A 586 11.44 -7.65 -23.23
CA ILE A 586 11.89 -6.97 -24.47
C ILE A 586 13.09 -7.67 -25.13
N PHE A 587 14.03 -8.18 -24.34
CA PHE A 587 15.21 -8.92 -24.82
C PHE A 587 15.13 -10.41 -24.51
N ALA A 588 14.51 -10.82 -23.40
CA ALA A 588 14.44 -12.21 -22.97
C ALA A 588 13.70 -13.12 -23.96
N ASN A 589 12.63 -12.65 -24.61
CA ASN A 589 11.81 -13.49 -25.49
C ASN A 589 12.60 -14.13 -26.64
N GLU A 590 13.53 -13.39 -27.23
CA GLU A 590 14.32 -13.85 -28.39
C GLU A 590 15.37 -14.87 -27.99
N ILE A 591 15.94 -14.71 -26.79
CA ILE A 591 16.93 -15.64 -26.24
C ILE A 591 16.23 -16.93 -25.84
N LYS A 592 15.11 -16.83 -25.11
CA LYS A 592 14.27 -17.97 -24.71
C LYS A 592 13.84 -18.83 -25.91
N ASN A 593 13.49 -18.20 -27.02
CA ASN A 593 13.02 -18.91 -28.22
C ASN A 593 14.16 -19.31 -29.18
N ASN A 594 15.43 -19.11 -28.81
CA ASN A 594 16.61 -19.36 -29.66
C ASN A 594 16.54 -18.62 -31.02
N THR A 595 15.85 -17.49 -31.10
CA THR A 595 15.74 -16.67 -32.32
C THR A 595 16.72 -15.50 -32.32
N TYR A 596 17.31 -15.15 -31.18
CA TYR A 596 18.29 -14.08 -31.04
C TYR A 596 19.47 -14.21 -32.03
N ASP A 597 20.04 -15.41 -32.16
CA ASP A 597 21.14 -15.65 -33.10
C ASP A 597 20.69 -15.47 -34.54
N VAL A 598 19.54 -16.02 -34.90
CA VAL A 598 18.95 -15.87 -36.25
C VAL A 598 18.75 -14.40 -36.60
N ILE A 599 18.21 -13.61 -35.68
CA ILE A 599 17.99 -12.18 -35.87
C ILE A 599 19.33 -11.47 -36.05
N THR A 600 20.30 -11.68 -35.14
CA THR A 600 21.57 -10.95 -35.14
C THR A 600 22.50 -11.28 -36.32
N TYR A 601 22.28 -12.38 -37.05
CA TYR A 601 22.99 -12.66 -38.30
C TYR A 601 22.38 -11.98 -39.54
N THR A 602 21.20 -11.36 -39.43
CA THR A 602 20.60 -10.59 -40.54
C THR A 602 21.22 -9.18 -40.68
N VAL A 603 21.16 -8.61 -41.89
CA VAL A 603 21.77 -7.31 -42.25
C VAL A 603 21.38 -6.18 -41.29
N TYR A 604 20.12 -6.15 -40.86
CA TYR A 604 19.60 -5.10 -39.97
C TYR A 604 19.34 -5.59 -38.53
N GLY A 605 19.69 -6.83 -38.20
CA GLY A 605 19.32 -7.45 -36.93
C GLY A 605 20.16 -7.03 -35.71
N ARG A 606 21.28 -6.34 -35.92
CA ARG A 606 22.19 -5.85 -34.87
C ARG A 606 21.83 -4.42 -34.46
N LYS A 607 22.64 -3.42 -34.87
CA LYS A 607 22.54 -2.02 -34.45
C LYS A 607 21.15 -1.43 -34.64
N ARG A 608 20.50 -1.71 -35.77
CA ARG A 608 19.20 -1.12 -36.10
C ARG A 608 18.07 -1.69 -35.22
N THR A 609 18.01 -3.01 -35.01
CA THR A 609 17.07 -3.62 -34.06
C THR A 609 17.32 -3.15 -32.64
N PHE A 610 18.59 -3.02 -32.22
CA PHE A 610 18.94 -2.49 -30.90
C PHE A 610 18.33 -1.10 -30.67
N TRP A 611 18.58 -0.15 -31.58
CA TRP A 611 18.03 1.20 -31.47
C TRP A 611 16.50 1.23 -31.49
N TYR A 612 15.85 0.39 -32.30
CA TYR A 612 14.38 0.29 -32.26
C TYR A 612 13.86 -0.22 -30.91
N LYS A 613 14.52 -1.19 -30.28
CA LYS A 613 14.18 -1.63 -28.91
C LYS A 613 14.38 -0.51 -27.88
N GLN A 614 15.41 0.33 -28.04
CA GLN A 614 15.63 1.48 -27.14
C GLN A 614 14.57 2.57 -27.35
N ILE A 615 14.18 2.86 -28.59
CA ILE A 615 13.07 3.80 -28.87
C ILE A 615 11.77 3.27 -28.25
N ILE A 616 11.49 1.98 -28.35
CA ILE A 616 10.32 1.36 -27.72
C ILE A 616 10.39 1.44 -26.20
N THR A 617 11.58 1.21 -25.61
CA THR A 617 11.81 1.38 -24.18
C THR A 617 11.52 2.82 -23.74
N LEU A 618 11.92 3.81 -24.52
CA LEU A 618 11.63 5.23 -24.26
C LEU A 618 10.12 5.50 -24.32
N ILE A 619 9.43 5.01 -25.35
CA ILE A 619 7.98 5.19 -25.51
C ILE A 619 7.21 4.54 -24.35
N ILE A 620 7.53 3.29 -23.99
CA ILE A 620 6.88 2.59 -22.88
C ILE A 620 7.16 3.30 -21.55
N SER A 621 8.38 3.82 -21.36
CA SER A 621 8.72 4.60 -20.15
C SER A 621 7.86 5.85 -20.02
N LEU A 622 7.67 6.57 -21.13
CA LEU A 622 6.84 7.77 -21.16
C LEU A 622 5.36 7.44 -20.92
N THR A 623 4.84 6.35 -21.52
CA THR A 623 3.45 5.94 -21.31
C THR A 623 3.18 5.47 -19.90
N VAL A 624 4.12 4.74 -19.26
CA VAL A 624 4.00 4.37 -17.83
C VAL A 624 3.93 5.62 -16.96
N LEU A 625 4.82 6.59 -17.20
CA LEU A 625 4.87 7.82 -16.42
C LEU A 625 3.55 8.60 -16.56
N GLY A 626 3.05 8.75 -17.80
CA GLY A 626 1.74 9.36 -18.05
C GLY A 626 0.58 8.61 -17.38
N ALA A 627 0.54 7.28 -17.47
CA ALA A 627 -0.52 6.47 -16.89
C ALA A 627 -0.60 6.57 -15.36
N VAL A 628 0.53 6.79 -14.69
CA VAL A 628 0.57 6.99 -13.23
C VAL A 628 0.27 8.43 -12.85
N TYR A 629 0.95 9.41 -13.44
CA TYR A 629 0.91 10.78 -12.93
C TYR A 629 -0.28 11.61 -13.42
N ILE A 630 -0.81 11.37 -14.62
CA ILE A 630 -1.94 12.15 -15.16
C ILE A 630 -3.18 12.09 -14.24
N PRO A 631 -3.62 10.91 -13.74
CA PRO A 631 -4.74 10.83 -12.80
C PRO A 631 -4.51 11.63 -11.50
N TYR A 632 -3.28 11.61 -10.97
CA TYR A 632 -2.94 12.37 -9.76
C TYR A 632 -2.90 13.87 -10.01
N ILE A 633 -2.37 14.32 -11.15
CA ILE A 633 -2.44 15.74 -11.55
C ILE A 633 -3.90 16.18 -11.60
N HIS A 634 -4.78 15.40 -12.24
CA HIS A 634 -6.20 15.70 -12.31
C HIS A 634 -6.88 15.74 -10.93
N LYS A 635 -6.49 14.85 -10.02
CA LYS A 635 -6.95 14.85 -8.63
C LYS A 635 -6.58 16.15 -7.92
N PHE A 636 -5.29 16.51 -7.91
CA PHE A 636 -4.81 17.71 -7.23
C PHE A 636 -5.33 19.01 -7.85
N MET A 637 -5.51 19.03 -9.18
CA MET A 637 -6.18 20.15 -9.87
C MET A 637 -7.59 20.41 -9.33
N LYS A 638 -8.33 19.35 -8.99
CA LYS A 638 -9.70 19.49 -8.46
C LYS A 638 -9.75 19.78 -6.97
N GLU A 639 -8.80 19.26 -6.20
CA GLU A 639 -8.76 19.42 -4.74
C GLU A 639 -8.19 20.76 -4.29
N SER A 640 -7.14 21.25 -4.96
CA SER A 640 -6.37 22.42 -4.54
C SER A 640 -6.31 23.52 -5.58
N GLY A 641 -6.57 23.21 -6.85
CA GLY A 641 -6.27 24.11 -7.97
C GLY A 641 -4.75 24.20 -8.24
N PHE A 642 -4.39 24.43 -9.51
CA PHE A 642 -3.02 24.80 -9.91
C PHE A 642 -3.05 26.21 -10.51
N ASN A 643 -3.38 27.17 -9.66
CA ASN A 643 -3.40 28.58 -10.05
C ASN A 643 -2.01 29.20 -9.85
N CYS A 644 -1.78 30.33 -10.50
CA CYS A 644 -0.52 31.09 -10.42
C CYS A 644 0.75 30.30 -10.84
N LEU A 645 0.67 29.43 -11.86
CA LEU A 645 1.82 28.65 -12.35
C LEU A 645 3.03 29.49 -12.81
N ASN A 646 2.80 30.75 -13.19
CA ASN A 646 3.83 31.69 -13.59
C ASN A 646 4.52 32.40 -12.41
N ALA A 647 4.00 32.22 -11.18
CA ALA A 647 4.60 32.82 -9.99
C ALA A 647 5.97 32.17 -9.68
N PRO A 648 6.90 32.93 -9.07
CA PRO A 648 8.16 32.38 -8.58
C PRO A 648 7.94 31.26 -7.56
N MET A 649 8.69 30.16 -7.68
CA MET A 649 8.60 29.01 -6.77
C MET A 649 8.85 29.40 -5.30
N ALA A 650 9.71 30.40 -5.07
CA ALA A 650 10.03 30.93 -3.73
C ALA A 650 8.82 31.54 -2.99
N CYS A 651 7.73 31.86 -3.70
CA CYS A 651 6.48 32.31 -3.06
C CYS A 651 5.89 31.25 -2.13
N ILE A 652 6.17 29.97 -2.39
CA ILE A 652 5.79 28.85 -1.53
C ILE A 652 6.77 28.76 -0.34
N THR A 653 6.24 28.63 0.88
CA THR A 653 7.02 28.64 2.13
C THR A 653 8.18 27.64 2.13
N ASP A 654 7.92 26.37 1.81
CA ASP A 654 8.91 25.28 1.85
C ASP A 654 10.01 25.42 0.78
N PHE A 655 9.81 26.28 -0.23
CA PHE A 655 10.71 26.46 -1.37
C PHE A 655 11.36 27.84 -1.40
N ALA A 656 11.39 28.53 -0.26
CA ALA A 656 11.97 29.87 -0.10
C ALA A 656 13.42 29.99 -0.63
N ASN A 657 14.18 28.90 -0.53
CA ASN A 657 15.60 28.86 -0.90
C ASN A 657 15.84 28.72 -2.41
N ILE A 658 14.79 28.52 -3.21
CA ILE A 658 14.89 28.39 -4.66
C ILE A 658 15.04 29.79 -5.30
N PRO A 659 15.90 29.96 -6.33
CA PRO A 659 16.02 31.21 -7.06
C PRO A 659 14.67 31.75 -7.57
N LEU A 660 14.47 33.07 -7.44
CA LEU A 660 13.25 33.78 -7.86
C LEU A 660 12.97 33.71 -9.37
N ASN A 661 13.98 33.37 -10.17
CA ASN A 661 13.87 33.27 -11.63
C ASN A 661 13.15 32.00 -12.09
N ILE A 662 12.96 31.01 -11.21
CA ILE A 662 12.31 29.75 -11.56
C ILE A 662 10.82 29.86 -11.23
N SER A 663 9.99 29.79 -12.26
CA SER A 663 8.54 29.70 -12.11
C SER A 663 8.11 28.33 -11.61
N ILE A 664 6.92 28.24 -11.01
CA ILE A 664 6.32 26.97 -10.59
C ILE A 664 6.16 26.01 -11.78
N LEU A 665 5.80 26.51 -12.96
CA LEU A 665 5.68 25.70 -14.18
C LEU A 665 7.02 25.08 -14.60
N GLU A 666 8.09 25.87 -14.62
CA GLU A 666 9.43 25.38 -14.98
C GLU A 666 9.91 24.34 -13.97
N TYR A 667 9.70 24.59 -12.69
CA TYR A 667 10.03 23.65 -11.62
C TYR A 667 9.27 22.32 -11.80
N PHE A 668 7.97 22.40 -12.10
CA PHE A 668 7.14 21.23 -12.38
C PHE A 668 7.69 20.41 -13.56
N ILE A 669 8.10 21.07 -14.66
CA ILE A 669 8.71 20.42 -15.82
C ILE A 669 10.04 19.76 -15.45
N CYS A 670 10.92 20.45 -14.72
CA CYS A 670 12.20 19.91 -14.25
C CYS A 670 12.01 18.66 -13.38
N LEU A 671 11.04 18.69 -12.47
CA LEU A 671 10.70 17.55 -11.62
C LEU A 671 10.19 16.36 -12.45
N PHE A 672 9.33 16.59 -13.44
CA PHE A 672 8.90 15.53 -14.36
C PHE A 672 10.03 14.97 -15.22
N LEU A 673 10.95 15.83 -15.66
CA LEU A 673 12.13 15.40 -16.42
C LEU A 673 13.05 14.53 -15.56
N SER A 674 13.26 14.88 -14.29
CA SER A 674 14.04 14.09 -13.34
C SER A 674 13.43 12.69 -13.14
N LYS A 675 12.11 12.63 -12.96
CA LYS A 675 11.36 11.37 -12.86
C LYS A 675 11.51 10.53 -14.13
N PHE A 676 11.39 11.15 -15.30
CA PHE A 676 11.56 10.46 -16.59
C PHE A 676 12.96 9.88 -16.76
N ILE A 677 14.00 10.62 -16.37
CA ILE A 677 15.39 10.12 -16.35
C ILE A 677 15.51 8.91 -15.42
N GLY A 678 14.97 8.99 -14.20
CA GLY A 678 14.95 7.86 -13.25
C GLY A 678 14.27 6.61 -13.83
N VAL A 679 13.14 6.77 -14.52
CA VAL A 679 12.44 5.67 -15.18
C VAL A 679 13.27 5.04 -16.29
N LEU A 680 13.89 5.85 -17.15
CA LEU A 680 14.77 5.36 -18.21
C LEU A 680 15.96 4.59 -17.64
N MET A 681 16.53 5.06 -16.54
CA MET A 681 17.61 4.39 -15.85
C MET A 681 17.19 3.01 -15.35
N ILE A 682 16.04 2.88 -14.68
CA ILE A 682 15.48 1.58 -14.29
C ILE A 682 15.29 0.67 -15.51
N ALA A 683 14.71 1.20 -16.60
CA ALA A 683 14.45 0.43 -17.80
C ALA A 683 15.73 -0.09 -18.48
N THR A 684 16.81 0.71 -18.50
CA THR A 684 18.12 0.27 -19.05
C THR A 684 18.73 -0.88 -18.26
N PHE A 685 18.65 -0.86 -16.93
CA PHE A 685 19.09 -1.96 -16.08
C PHE A 685 18.25 -3.23 -16.32
N ILE A 686 16.92 -3.10 -16.40
CA ILE A 686 16.04 -4.25 -16.70
C ILE A 686 16.38 -4.84 -18.06
N ASN A 687 16.60 -4.01 -19.08
CA ASN A 687 17.00 -4.47 -20.41
C ASN A 687 18.33 -5.24 -20.38
N LEU A 688 19.31 -4.81 -19.56
CA LEU A 688 20.55 -5.56 -19.34
C LEU A 688 20.30 -6.91 -18.67
N ILE A 689 19.51 -6.95 -17.60
CA ILE A 689 19.16 -8.19 -16.89
C ILE A 689 18.38 -9.13 -17.82
N SER A 690 17.46 -8.58 -18.62
CA SER A 690 16.66 -9.31 -19.62
C SER A 690 17.55 -9.99 -20.65
N HIS A 691 18.55 -9.27 -21.17
CA HIS A 691 19.51 -9.83 -22.10
C HIS A 691 20.45 -10.85 -21.46
N MET A 692 20.87 -10.65 -20.20
CA MET A 692 21.80 -11.55 -19.52
C MET A 692 21.18 -12.87 -19.08
N THR A 693 19.93 -12.83 -18.61
CA THR A 693 19.24 -14.01 -18.09
C THR A 693 18.56 -14.80 -19.20
N GLY A 694 18.06 -14.13 -20.25
CA GLY A 694 17.33 -14.79 -21.34
C GLY A 694 15.98 -15.38 -20.94
N GLU A 695 15.55 -15.21 -19.69
CA GLU A 695 14.30 -15.72 -19.14
C GLU A 695 13.49 -14.57 -18.52
N THR A 696 12.24 -14.42 -18.96
CA THR A 696 11.33 -13.34 -18.55
C THR A 696 11.08 -13.33 -17.04
N VAL A 697 10.77 -14.51 -16.51
CA VAL A 697 10.43 -14.71 -15.11
C VAL A 697 11.60 -14.38 -14.19
N VAL A 698 12.80 -14.83 -14.57
CA VAL A 698 14.04 -14.55 -13.82
C VAL A 698 14.35 -13.06 -13.88
N THR A 699 14.22 -12.45 -15.06
CA THR A 699 14.39 -10.99 -15.25
C THR A 699 13.45 -10.20 -14.35
N ALA A 700 12.16 -10.50 -14.39
CA ALA A 700 11.15 -9.83 -13.59
C ALA A 700 11.45 -10.00 -12.09
N SER A 701 11.79 -11.22 -11.65
CA SER A 701 12.08 -11.51 -10.23
C SER A 701 13.28 -10.72 -9.70
N ILE A 702 14.39 -10.71 -10.45
CA ILE A 702 15.60 -9.94 -10.08
C ILE A 702 15.28 -8.45 -10.06
N SER A 703 14.56 -7.97 -11.08
CA SER A 703 14.25 -6.54 -11.21
C SER A 703 13.26 -6.05 -10.14
N LEU A 704 12.27 -6.87 -9.77
CA LEU A 704 11.37 -6.60 -8.63
C LEU A 704 12.17 -6.48 -7.34
N PHE A 705 13.11 -7.39 -7.10
CA PHE A 705 13.94 -7.36 -5.90
C PHE A 705 14.85 -6.12 -5.84
N ILE A 706 15.46 -5.72 -6.96
CA ILE A 706 16.38 -4.57 -7.00
C ILE A 706 15.63 -3.23 -6.91
N PHE A 707 14.50 -3.07 -7.63
CA PHE A 707 13.84 -1.77 -7.77
C PHE A 707 12.58 -1.61 -6.95
N VAL A 708 11.72 -2.64 -6.88
CA VAL A 708 10.42 -2.53 -6.22
C VAL A 708 10.54 -2.71 -4.70
N VAL A 709 11.37 -3.65 -4.23
CA VAL A 709 11.52 -3.88 -2.78
C VAL A 709 12.04 -2.64 -2.05
N PRO A 710 13.13 -1.97 -2.49
CA PRO A 710 13.58 -0.73 -1.82
C PRO A 710 12.53 0.38 -1.87
N ALA A 711 11.84 0.53 -3.01
CA ALA A 711 10.77 1.52 -3.15
C ALA A 711 9.58 1.23 -2.22
N PHE A 712 9.24 -0.05 -2.05
CA PHE A 712 8.19 -0.50 -1.13
C PHE A 712 8.56 -0.24 0.32
N LEU A 713 9.79 -0.58 0.73
CA LEU A 713 10.26 -0.34 2.10
C LEU A 713 10.35 1.15 2.42
N SER A 714 10.75 1.99 1.46
CA SER A 714 10.71 3.44 1.59
C SER A 714 9.27 3.98 1.73
N PHE A 715 8.32 3.43 0.95
CA PHE A 715 6.90 3.75 1.11
C PHE A 715 6.35 3.31 2.47
N SER A 716 6.79 2.16 2.99
CA SER A 716 6.51 1.73 4.36
C SER A 716 7.21 2.58 5.42
N GLY A 717 8.05 3.54 5.01
CA GLY A 717 8.66 4.61 5.81
C GLY A 717 10.08 4.35 6.30
N VAL A 718 10.81 3.40 5.69
CA VAL A 718 12.27 3.33 5.86
C VAL A 718 12.94 4.47 5.08
N ASN A 719 13.07 5.63 5.72
CA ASN A 719 13.63 6.82 5.07
C ASN A 719 15.05 6.60 4.54
N ILE A 720 15.88 5.74 5.15
CA ILE A 720 17.23 5.42 4.62
C ILE A 720 17.18 4.81 3.21
N LEU A 721 16.13 4.05 2.89
CA LEU A 721 15.98 3.44 1.55
C LEU A 721 15.40 4.42 0.53
N SER A 722 14.92 5.58 1.01
CA SER A 722 14.39 6.59 0.12
C SER A 722 15.46 7.29 -0.70
N ASP A 723 16.72 7.18 -0.27
CA ASP A 723 17.88 7.72 -0.97
C ASP A 723 18.64 6.64 -1.77
N LEU A 724 18.14 5.41 -1.83
CA LEU A 724 18.84 4.27 -2.44
C LEU A 724 18.39 4.03 -3.89
N PHE A 725 19.35 3.72 -4.78
CA PHE A 725 19.12 3.49 -6.21
C PHE A 725 18.42 4.66 -6.91
N MET A 726 17.41 4.37 -7.73
CA MET A 726 16.72 5.32 -8.61
C MET A 726 15.60 6.08 -7.88
N ASN A 727 15.37 5.78 -6.59
CA ASN A 727 14.35 6.41 -5.78
C ASN A 727 14.57 7.92 -5.65
N VAL A 728 15.84 8.34 -5.60
CA VAL A 728 16.28 9.74 -5.57
C VAL A 728 15.73 10.56 -6.76
N PHE A 729 15.52 9.93 -7.92
CA PHE A 729 14.93 10.56 -9.10
C PHE A 729 13.40 10.53 -9.11
N LEU A 730 12.79 9.56 -8.43
CA LEU A 730 11.34 9.34 -8.47
C LEU A 730 10.59 10.05 -7.33
N TYR A 731 11.25 10.33 -6.22
CA TYR A 731 10.66 10.91 -5.02
C TYR A 731 10.79 12.42 -4.96
N GLY A 732 9.63 13.10 -4.99
CA GLY A 732 9.48 14.53 -4.76
C GLY A 732 10.59 15.37 -5.40
N ASN A 733 11.18 16.25 -4.59
CA ASN A 733 12.19 17.22 -4.95
C ASN A 733 13.58 16.91 -4.39
N LYS A 734 13.85 15.68 -3.97
CA LYS A 734 15.10 15.35 -3.26
C LYS A 734 16.39 15.72 -3.99
N LEU A 735 16.41 15.58 -5.31
CA LEU A 735 17.54 16.02 -6.14
C LEU A 735 17.63 17.54 -6.24
N ILE A 736 16.48 18.22 -6.21
CA ILE A 736 16.37 19.65 -6.49
C ILE A 736 16.49 20.47 -5.18
N SER A 737 16.36 19.84 -4.01
CA SER A 737 16.49 20.48 -2.69
C SER A 737 17.92 20.92 -2.32
N TYR A 738 18.84 21.04 -3.29
CA TYR A 738 20.21 21.53 -3.15
C TYR A 738 21.05 20.86 -2.04
N ASP A 739 20.84 19.56 -1.80
CA ASP A 739 21.79 18.77 -1.01
C ASP A 739 22.91 18.26 -1.93
N ASP A 740 24.11 18.81 -1.75
CA ASP A 740 25.30 18.50 -2.55
C ASP A 740 25.61 17.00 -2.59
N ALA A 741 25.32 16.27 -1.50
CA ALA A 741 25.57 14.83 -1.43
C ALA A 741 24.63 14.03 -2.35
N LEU A 742 23.34 14.36 -2.35
CA LEU A 742 22.32 13.71 -3.18
C LEU A 742 22.51 14.03 -4.66
N LEU A 743 22.93 15.26 -4.99
CA LEU A 743 23.28 15.66 -6.36
C LEU A 743 24.47 14.85 -6.89
N MET A 744 25.55 14.73 -6.10
CA MET A 744 26.71 13.91 -6.46
C MET A 744 26.35 12.44 -6.63
N GLN A 745 25.51 11.90 -5.75
CA GLN A 745 24.99 10.55 -5.88
C GLN A 745 24.20 10.38 -7.19
N GLY A 746 23.29 11.30 -7.51
CA GLY A 746 22.52 11.30 -8.76
C GLY A 746 23.42 11.26 -10.00
N LEU A 747 24.48 12.09 -10.02
CA LEU A 747 25.46 12.12 -11.10
C LEU A 747 26.22 10.79 -11.24
N ILE A 748 26.65 10.19 -10.14
CA ILE A 748 27.31 8.87 -10.14
C ILE A 748 26.38 7.81 -10.75
N ILE A 749 25.10 7.79 -10.35
CA ILE A 749 24.13 6.82 -10.85
C ILE A 749 23.91 7.02 -12.37
N ILE A 750 23.86 8.26 -12.86
CA ILE A 750 23.77 8.55 -14.31
C ILE A 750 24.98 7.97 -15.06
N ILE A 751 26.20 8.17 -14.54
CA ILE A 751 27.43 7.61 -15.14
C ILE A 751 27.37 6.09 -15.18
N VAL A 752 26.94 5.44 -14.09
CA VAL A 752 26.76 3.98 -14.03
C VAL A 752 25.73 3.51 -15.05
N CYS A 753 24.61 4.22 -15.22
CA CYS A 753 23.60 3.91 -16.24
C CYS A 753 24.16 4.01 -17.67
N ILE A 754 24.97 5.02 -17.95
CA ILE A 754 25.64 5.14 -19.26
C ILE A 754 26.55 3.94 -19.50
N LEU A 755 27.33 3.52 -18.49
CA LEU A 755 28.17 2.32 -18.60
C LEU A 755 27.33 1.05 -18.83
N VAL A 756 26.21 0.89 -18.11
CA VAL A 756 25.26 -0.23 -18.29
C VAL A 756 24.70 -0.25 -19.71
N PHE A 757 24.31 0.91 -20.24
CA PHE A 757 23.83 1.05 -21.61
C PHE A 757 24.91 0.66 -22.64
N ILE A 758 26.16 1.11 -22.44
CA ILE A 758 27.31 0.76 -23.29
C ILE A 758 27.55 -0.76 -23.26
N VAL A 759 27.55 -1.37 -22.07
CA VAL A 759 27.71 -2.83 -21.92
C VAL A 759 26.60 -3.59 -22.64
N LEU A 760 25.35 -3.13 -22.49
CA LEU A 760 24.20 -3.71 -23.18
C LEU A 760 24.35 -3.59 -24.71
N TYR A 761 24.78 -2.45 -25.23
CA TYR A 761 25.04 -2.24 -26.66
C TYR A 761 26.08 -3.23 -27.21
N PHE A 762 27.23 -3.36 -26.54
CA PHE A 762 28.30 -4.26 -26.97
C PHE A 762 27.88 -5.73 -26.93
N LYS A 763 27.23 -6.16 -25.82
CA LYS A 763 26.73 -7.52 -25.68
C LYS A 763 25.71 -7.86 -26.76
N PHE A 764 24.70 -7.01 -26.96
CA PHE A 764 23.65 -7.28 -27.94
C PHE A 764 24.20 -7.34 -29.37
N ASN A 765 25.15 -6.48 -29.73
CA ASN A 765 25.72 -6.43 -31.08
C ASN A 765 26.86 -7.43 -31.33
N LYS A 766 27.26 -8.23 -30.32
CA LYS A 766 28.41 -9.16 -30.37
C LYS A 766 29.72 -8.46 -30.80
N GLU A 767 29.88 -7.19 -30.44
CA GLU A 767 31.11 -6.43 -30.69
C GLU A 767 32.08 -6.62 -29.50
N LYS A 768 33.38 -6.82 -29.77
CA LYS A 768 34.40 -6.88 -28.70
C LYS A 768 34.65 -5.47 -28.16
N LEU A 769 34.62 -5.31 -26.83
CA LEU A 769 35.12 -4.13 -26.12
C LEU A 769 36.62 -3.97 -26.41
N ARG A 770 36.98 -3.18 -27.42
CA ARG A 770 38.36 -2.74 -27.63
C ARG A 770 38.59 -1.53 -26.72
N PHE A 771 39.14 -1.76 -25.52
CA PHE A 771 39.76 -0.67 -24.78
C PHE A 771 40.97 -0.21 -25.60
N CYS A 772 40.87 0.95 -26.24
CA CYS A 772 41.97 1.63 -26.89
C CYS A 772 42.97 2.12 -25.82
N PHE A 773 43.77 1.22 -25.27
CA PHE A 773 45.09 1.61 -24.79
C PHE A 773 46.00 1.64 -26.01
N ASN A 774 46.32 2.86 -26.46
CA ASN A 774 47.35 3.14 -27.46
C ASN A 774 48.67 2.47 -27.04
N LYS A 775 48.95 1.27 -27.56
CA LYS A 775 50.33 0.85 -27.80
C LYS A 775 50.72 1.39 -29.18
N LYS A 776 51.14 2.66 -29.22
CA LYS A 776 52.12 3.08 -30.22
C LYS A 776 53.45 2.45 -29.79
N THR A 777 53.80 1.32 -30.38
CA THR A 777 55.19 0.86 -30.41
C THR A 777 55.80 1.43 -31.69
N TYR A 778 56.75 2.34 -31.51
CA TYR A 778 57.83 2.57 -32.47
C TYR A 778 58.74 1.33 -32.53
#